data_AF-A0A367Q5A4-F1
#
_entry.id   AF-A0A367Q5A4-F1
#
_cell.length_a   1.000
_cell.length_b   1.000
_cell.length_c   1.000
_cell.angle_alpha   90.00
_cell.angle_beta   90.00
_cell.angle_gamma   90.00
#
_symmetry.space_group_name_H-M   'P 1'
#
loop_
_entity.id
_entity.type
_entity.pdbx_description
1 polymer ?
#
loop_
_entity_poly.entity_id
_entity_poly.type
_entity_poly.pdbx_seq_one_letter_code
_entity_poly.pdbx_strand_id
1 'polypeptide(L)'
;MKYERSKFRKLIEALTPQELNESLDDFTAVRNQFTDGQEKYLRDKIILDYFEKHQEEIDSWLEAIKNCNLTAYNKYVSELESSEISKTKLAPSDKTNLQSNQTPNIPEKNQTHNVSDNKKCDILVLAANPIETDRLQLEEEGNRIRQRLQEGEEGKNYIVKVERDVQVEELPKYLLQYEPLILHFGGHGSPSGEIILNNSQGQAQQVSLEVLAELLAVLRGRIECVVLNACFSLEKADALAKKVSCVVGMSKEIDDISAVTFAGGFYRALGFGRGYYSAFEVGRNEIKLLKLPDSVVPHFITRDTSILQREEVKPRATRSVKRTNSTEVTLYPLWFATNRKPINPQDVSQGFSRERDRQLHYGTCEVAVPKSHKIGSTGSPFWQRLLTFTDDRLKLKQESLKLFEENNFWEEIQRTLRENQPDERSALVFIHGFNVSFEDAALRAAQIGVDLQVRGIMAFYSWPSRGKLASYPADEATIEASERYIAEFLLNLAQRSGIEKIHIIAHSMGNRGLLRAMQRILAQVQEGNEISFGQIFLAAPDVDPDIFEELAQAYQNLAERTTLYISAKDRALATSGIIHDHPRVGFFPPITVVDGIDTVEVSNIDLTLLGHGYFADARDLLQDMHQLLIHNTSPEQRFALRKKQENGQNFWIIRR
;
A
#
# COMPACT_ATOMS: atom_id res chain seq x y z
N MET A 1 -28.14 -14.47 -25.15
CA MET A 1 -27.01 -14.18 -26.07
C MET A 1 -25.72 -14.05 -25.27
N LYS A 2 -24.54 -13.94 -25.90
CA LYS A 2 -23.30 -13.60 -25.15
C LYS A 2 -23.34 -12.13 -24.71
N TYR A 3 -23.11 -11.88 -23.42
CA TYR A 3 -23.04 -10.53 -22.88
C TYR A 3 -21.74 -9.82 -23.31
N GLU A 4 -21.88 -8.69 -24.01
CA GLU A 4 -20.78 -7.77 -24.31
C GLU A 4 -21.13 -6.38 -23.78
N ARG A 5 -20.54 -6.00 -22.63
CA ARG A 5 -20.84 -4.75 -21.90
C ARG A 5 -20.79 -3.48 -22.76
N SER A 6 -19.90 -3.43 -23.75
CA SER A 6 -19.77 -2.32 -24.70
C SER A 6 -20.94 -2.23 -25.70
N LYS A 7 -21.49 -3.37 -26.15
CA LYS A 7 -22.68 -3.41 -27.03
C LYS A 7 -23.96 -3.15 -26.23
N PHE A 8 -24.07 -3.71 -25.03
CA PHE A 8 -25.17 -3.40 -24.08
C PHE A 8 -25.27 -1.92 -23.74
N ARG A 9 -24.12 -1.27 -23.50
CA ARG A 9 -24.08 0.17 -23.24
C ARG A 9 -24.67 0.99 -24.39
N LYS A 10 -24.32 0.68 -25.65
CA LYS A 10 -24.90 1.34 -26.83
C LYS A 10 -26.41 1.14 -26.94
N LEU A 11 -26.93 -0.02 -26.54
CA LEU A 11 -28.36 -0.32 -26.56
C LEU A 11 -29.11 0.58 -25.56
N ILE A 12 -28.61 0.68 -24.33
CA ILE A 12 -29.16 1.59 -23.29
C ILE A 12 -29.05 3.06 -23.70
N GLU A 13 -27.90 3.47 -24.24
CA GLU A 13 -27.67 4.85 -24.70
C GLU A 13 -28.64 5.24 -25.84
N ALA A 14 -29.13 4.28 -26.62
CA ALA A 14 -30.09 4.47 -27.70
C ALA A 14 -31.58 4.52 -27.27
N LEU A 15 -31.91 4.18 -26.02
CA LEU A 15 -33.27 4.27 -25.48
C LEU A 15 -33.55 5.63 -24.83
N THR A 16 -34.78 6.11 -24.96
CA THR A 16 -35.30 7.26 -24.20
C THR A 16 -35.56 6.86 -22.74
N PRO A 17 -35.61 7.81 -21.79
CA PRO A 17 -35.95 7.52 -20.40
C PRO A 17 -37.32 6.87 -20.19
N GLN A 18 -38.25 7.03 -21.14
CA GLN A 18 -39.56 6.37 -21.10
C GLN A 18 -39.45 4.89 -21.49
N GLU A 19 -38.94 4.60 -22.69
CA GLU A 19 -38.75 3.21 -23.17
C GLU A 19 -37.87 2.39 -22.23
N LEU A 20 -36.89 3.05 -21.59
CA LEU A 20 -36.02 2.44 -20.59
C LEU A 20 -36.80 2.04 -19.32
N ASN A 21 -37.72 2.90 -18.83
CA ASN A 21 -38.60 2.56 -17.70
C ASN A 21 -39.59 1.44 -18.07
N GLU A 22 -40.19 1.50 -19.26
CA GLU A 22 -41.15 0.51 -19.78
C GLU A 22 -40.47 -0.86 -19.95
N SER A 23 -39.24 -0.90 -20.48
CA SER A 23 -38.45 -2.14 -20.56
C SER A 23 -38.12 -2.76 -19.19
N LEU A 24 -38.29 -2.01 -18.11
CA LEU A 24 -38.00 -2.41 -16.73
C LEU A 24 -39.26 -2.56 -15.86
N ASP A 25 -40.45 -2.61 -16.46
CA ASP A 25 -41.71 -2.79 -15.73
C ASP A 25 -41.73 -4.10 -14.93
N ASP A 26 -41.34 -5.22 -15.55
CA ASP A 26 -41.22 -6.54 -14.90
C ASP A 26 -39.97 -6.65 -13.99
N PHE A 27 -38.94 -5.82 -14.25
CA PHE A 27 -37.63 -5.88 -13.57
C PHE A 27 -37.59 -4.99 -12.31
N THR A 28 -38.56 -5.20 -11.42
CA THR A 28 -38.77 -4.38 -10.21
C THR A 28 -37.52 -4.24 -9.33
N ALA A 29 -36.65 -5.26 -9.27
CA ALA A 29 -35.42 -5.26 -8.48
C ALA A 29 -34.39 -4.21 -8.93
N VAL A 30 -34.33 -3.86 -10.22
CA VAL A 30 -33.49 -2.75 -10.73
C VAL A 30 -34.25 -1.43 -10.78
N ARG A 31 -35.55 -1.46 -11.13
CA ARG A 31 -36.42 -0.27 -11.15
C ARG A 31 -36.46 0.46 -9.81
N ASN A 32 -36.55 -0.30 -8.71
CA ASN A 32 -36.60 0.24 -7.33
C ASN A 32 -35.26 0.85 -6.87
N GLN A 33 -34.20 0.82 -7.69
CA GLN A 33 -32.93 1.49 -7.41
C GLN A 33 -32.86 2.90 -8.04
N PHE A 34 -33.89 3.33 -8.77
CA PHE A 34 -33.96 4.68 -9.32
C PHE A 34 -34.60 5.66 -8.33
N THR A 35 -34.07 6.88 -8.26
CA THR A 35 -34.69 7.99 -7.52
C THR A 35 -35.16 9.08 -8.47
N ASP A 36 -36.11 9.91 -8.03
CA ASP A 36 -36.48 11.13 -8.74
C ASP A 36 -35.30 12.09 -8.87
N GLY A 37 -35.25 12.84 -9.97
CA GLY A 37 -34.17 13.78 -10.28
C GLY A 37 -32.79 13.16 -10.62
N GLN A 38 -32.64 11.84 -10.57
CA GLN A 38 -31.38 11.14 -10.80
C GLN A 38 -30.85 11.30 -12.23
N GLU A 39 -29.56 11.64 -12.37
CA GLU A 39 -28.90 11.80 -13.67
C GLU A 39 -28.90 10.52 -14.52
N LYS A 40 -29.06 10.68 -15.86
CA LYS A 40 -29.11 9.54 -16.81
C LYS A 40 -27.92 8.58 -16.65
N TYR A 41 -26.71 9.10 -16.51
CA TYR A 41 -25.48 8.30 -16.35
C TYR A 41 -25.58 7.29 -15.18
N LEU A 42 -26.17 7.67 -14.04
CA LEU A 42 -26.32 6.74 -12.91
C LEU A 42 -27.38 5.67 -13.18
N ARG A 43 -28.46 6.00 -13.89
CA ARG A 43 -29.48 5.02 -14.31
C ARG A 43 -28.90 4.02 -15.32
N ASP A 44 -28.23 4.51 -16.36
CA ASP A 44 -27.55 3.68 -17.35
C ASP A 44 -26.52 2.73 -16.69
N LYS A 45 -25.78 3.22 -15.68
CA LYS A 45 -24.84 2.42 -14.90
C LYS A 45 -25.56 1.35 -14.07
N ILE A 46 -26.62 1.68 -13.33
CA ILE A 46 -27.38 0.73 -12.49
C ILE A 46 -27.90 -0.43 -13.35
N ILE A 47 -28.40 -0.15 -14.55
CA ILE A 47 -28.91 -1.16 -15.49
C ILE A 47 -27.78 -2.06 -15.99
N LEU A 48 -26.64 -1.48 -16.40
CA LEU A 48 -25.45 -2.25 -16.79
C LEU A 48 -24.93 -3.14 -15.66
N ASP A 49 -24.83 -2.59 -14.44
CA ASP A 49 -24.36 -3.30 -13.24
C ASP A 49 -25.39 -4.33 -12.74
N TYR A 50 -26.66 -4.27 -13.17
CA TYR A 50 -27.68 -5.29 -12.88
C TYR A 50 -27.58 -6.47 -13.85
N PHE A 51 -27.67 -6.22 -15.16
CA PHE A 51 -27.66 -7.29 -16.17
C PHE A 51 -26.28 -7.92 -16.40
N GLU A 52 -25.18 -7.29 -15.96
CA GLU A 52 -23.88 -7.98 -15.84
C GLU A 52 -23.91 -9.12 -14.82
N LYS A 53 -24.76 -9.03 -13.79
CA LYS A 53 -24.87 -9.98 -12.68
C LYS A 53 -25.98 -11.02 -12.88
N HIS A 54 -27.09 -10.61 -13.50
CA HIS A 54 -28.27 -11.45 -13.80
C HIS A 54 -28.27 -11.77 -15.31
N GLN A 55 -27.30 -12.56 -15.77
CA GLN A 55 -27.11 -12.81 -17.21
C GLN A 55 -28.20 -13.72 -17.80
N GLU A 56 -28.84 -14.51 -16.95
CA GLU A 56 -30.04 -15.29 -17.21
C GLU A 56 -31.29 -14.44 -17.49
N GLU A 57 -31.37 -13.22 -16.95
CA GLU A 57 -32.48 -12.28 -17.20
C GLU A 57 -32.32 -11.50 -18.52
N ILE A 58 -31.12 -11.45 -19.09
CA ILE A 58 -30.78 -10.67 -20.29
C ILE A 58 -31.74 -10.97 -21.46
N ASP A 59 -31.94 -12.24 -21.81
CA ASP A 59 -32.70 -12.57 -23.02
C ASP A 59 -34.20 -12.25 -22.86
N SER A 60 -34.70 -12.20 -21.61
CA SER A 60 -36.04 -11.70 -21.31
C SER A 60 -36.12 -10.17 -21.41
N TRP A 61 -35.12 -9.45 -20.91
CA TRP A 61 -35.08 -7.99 -21.02
C TRP A 61 -34.85 -7.51 -22.45
N LEU A 62 -34.09 -8.25 -23.26
CA LEU A 62 -33.94 -7.97 -24.69
C LEU A 62 -35.25 -8.14 -25.46
N GLU A 63 -36.11 -9.10 -25.11
CA GLU A 63 -37.47 -9.19 -25.67
C GLU A 63 -38.37 -8.03 -25.16
N ALA A 64 -38.21 -7.56 -23.91
CA ALA A 64 -38.89 -6.35 -23.44
C ALA A 64 -38.47 -5.09 -24.22
N ILE A 65 -37.16 -4.90 -24.46
CA ILE A 65 -36.63 -3.82 -25.30
C ILE A 65 -37.13 -3.92 -26.75
N LYS A 66 -37.19 -5.13 -27.32
CA LYS A 66 -37.72 -5.40 -28.66
C LYS A 66 -39.20 -5.00 -28.79
N ASN A 67 -39.97 -5.12 -27.71
CA ASN A 67 -41.39 -4.72 -27.65
C ASN A 67 -41.58 -3.20 -27.53
N CYS A 68 -40.72 -2.46 -26.82
CA CYS A 68 -40.81 -0.99 -26.74
C CYS A 68 -40.08 -0.27 -27.89
N ASN A 69 -38.88 -0.73 -28.29
CA ASN A 69 -38.09 -0.16 -29.39
C ASN A 69 -37.38 -1.24 -30.22
N LEU A 70 -38.14 -1.81 -31.16
CA LEU A 70 -37.67 -2.79 -32.16
C LEU A 70 -36.48 -2.29 -33.00
N THR A 71 -36.35 -0.98 -33.22
CA THR A 71 -35.25 -0.38 -34.00
C THR A 71 -33.91 -0.47 -33.25
N ALA A 72 -33.91 -0.14 -31.95
CA ALA A 72 -32.74 -0.27 -31.09
C ALA A 72 -32.32 -1.73 -30.93
N TYR A 73 -33.29 -2.64 -30.76
CA TYR A 73 -33.05 -4.09 -30.72
C TYR A 73 -32.40 -4.61 -32.02
N ASN A 74 -32.97 -4.32 -33.18
CA ASN A 74 -32.44 -4.79 -34.47
C ASN A 74 -31.02 -4.24 -34.77
N LYS A 75 -30.73 -3.00 -34.35
CA LYS A 75 -29.38 -2.44 -34.42
C LYS A 75 -28.40 -3.20 -33.53
N TYR A 76 -28.79 -3.52 -32.30
CA TYR A 76 -27.95 -4.30 -31.38
C TYR A 76 -27.66 -5.71 -31.90
N VAL A 77 -28.65 -6.40 -32.49
CA VAL A 77 -28.45 -7.72 -33.11
C VAL A 77 -27.46 -7.67 -34.29
N SER A 78 -27.59 -6.69 -35.20
CA SER A 78 -26.64 -6.55 -36.32
C SER A 78 -25.22 -6.13 -35.90
N GLU A 79 -25.06 -5.42 -34.77
CA GLU A 79 -23.76 -5.18 -34.14
C GLU A 79 -23.15 -6.43 -33.45
N LEU A 80 -23.94 -7.50 -33.20
CA LEU A 80 -23.42 -8.81 -32.80
C LEU A 80 -22.93 -9.62 -34.01
N GLU A 81 -23.79 -9.83 -35.02
CA GLU A 81 -23.51 -10.68 -36.19
C GLU A 81 -22.28 -10.21 -36.98
N SER A 82 -22.12 -8.89 -37.15
CA SER A 82 -20.98 -8.30 -37.85
C SER A 82 -19.61 -8.56 -37.19
N SER A 83 -19.58 -9.04 -35.94
CA SER A 83 -18.33 -9.34 -35.22
C SER A 83 -17.74 -10.74 -35.46
N GLU A 84 -18.47 -11.66 -36.09
CA GLU A 84 -17.95 -13.01 -36.39
C GLU A 84 -17.18 -13.11 -37.73
N ILE A 85 -17.52 -12.25 -38.71
CA ILE A 85 -17.07 -12.39 -40.10
C ILE A 85 -15.61 -11.95 -40.33
N SER A 86 -15.05 -11.09 -39.47
CA SER A 86 -13.78 -10.37 -39.73
C SER A 86 -12.49 -11.17 -39.41
N LYS A 87 -12.47 -12.49 -39.63
CA LYS A 87 -11.36 -13.39 -39.28
C LYS A 87 -10.73 -14.15 -40.47
N THR A 88 -10.26 -13.44 -41.50
CA THR A 88 -9.30 -14.03 -42.48
C THR A 88 -8.59 -13.00 -43.36
N LYS A 89 -7.23 -12.88 -43.24
CA LYS A 89 -6.24 -12.95 -44.34
C LYS A 89 -4.84 -12.34 -44.01
N LEU A 90 -3.81 -13.18 -44.17
CA LEU A 90 -2.43 -12.91 -44.65
C LEU A 90 -1.45 -11.95 -43.90
N ALA A 91 -0.18 -12.05 -44.31
CA ALA A 91 1.07 -11.45 -43.81
C ALA A 91 2.13 -11.47 -44.98
N PRO A 92 3.46 -11.39 -44.77
CA PRO A 92 4.31 -10.32 -44.20
C PRO A 92 5.49 -9.90 -45.13
N SER A 93 6.32 -8.89 -44.75
CA SER A 93 7.73 -8.58 -45.18
C SER A 93 8.13 -7.15 -44.73
N ASP A 94 9.39 -6.69 -44.59
CA ASP A 94 10.71 -7.29 -44.27
C ASP A 94 11.68 -6.13 -43.82
N LYS A 95 12.75 -6.41 -43.05
CA LYS A 95 14.14 -5.79 -42.93
C LYS A 95 14.43 -4.28 -43.27
N THR A 96 15.44 -3.53 -42.74
CA THR A 96 16.63 -3.74 -41.85
C THR A 96 17.38 -2.41 -41.52
N ASN A 97 18.19 -2.38 -40.43
CA ASN A 97 19.49 -1.67 -40.23
C ASN A 97 19.58 -0.11 -40.18
N LEU A 98 20.60 0.56 -39.60
CA LEU A 98 21.49 0.38 -38.40
C LEU A 98 22.42 1.63 -38.22
N GLN A 99 23.05 1.80 -37.03
CA GLN A 99 24.32 2.54 -36.70
C GLN A 99 24.38 4.02 -36.19
N SER A 100 24.77 4.13 -34.90
CA SER A 100 26.00 4.77 -34.34
C SER A 100 26.11 6.26 -33.91
N ASN A 101 25.98 6.47 -32.59
CA ASN A 101 26.90 7.07 -31.58
C ASN A 101 27.77 8.33 -31.86
N GLN A 102 27.81 9.25 -30.87
CA GLN A 102 29.05 9.77 -30.23
C GLN A 102 28.80 10.50 -28.88
N THR A 103 29.68 10.26 -27.89
CA THR A 103 29.75 10.81 -26.49
C THR A 103 30.98 11.76 -26.35
N PRO A 104 31.51 12.28 -25.18
CA PRO A 104 31.26 11.97 -23.75
C PRO A 104 31.36 13.12 -22.66
N ASN A 105 31.15 12.73 -21.39
CA ASN A 105 31.79 13.13 -20.09
C ASN A 105 31.99 14.60 -19.61
N ILE A 106 31.60 14.84 -18.34
CA ILE A 106 32.46 15.31 -17.20
C ILE A 106 31.88 14.82 -15.83
N PRO A 107 32.61 14.84 -14.67
CA PRO A 107 32.50 13.78 -13.63
C PRO A 107 32.04 14.19 -12.19
N GLU A 108 31.94 13.20 -11.30
CA GLU A 108 31.50 13.29 -9.88
C GLU A 108 32.62 13.28 -8.80
N LYS A 109 32.23 13.50 -7.52
CA LYS A 109 32.88 12.94 -6.31
C LYS A 109 31.94 12.86 -5.08
N ASN A 110 31.56 11.64 -4.67
CA ASN A 110 31.89 10.96 -3.38
C ASN A 110 32.07 11.78 -2.07
N GLN A 111 31.77 11.35 -0.83
CA GLN A 111 31.54 10.05 -0.12
C GLN A 111 30.96 10.40 1.31
N THR A 112 30.48 9.58 2.28
CA THR A 112 30.33 8.12 2.57
C THR A 112 29.32 7.94 3.76
N HIS A 113 29.21 6.78 4.45
CA HIS A 113 28.29 5.65 4.19
C HIS A 113 28.40 4.57 5.32
N ASN A 114 27.30 4.00 5.85
CA ASN A 114 27.28 2.81 6.75
C ASN A 114 25.83 2.22 6.84
N VAL A 115 25.48 0.93 7.08
CA VAL A 115 26.16 -0.34 7.49
C VAL A 115 26.30 -0.54 9.02
N SER A 116 25.83 -1.63 9.67
CA SER A 116 25.04 -2.84 9.28
C SER A 116 24.28 -3.45 10.47
N ASP A 117 23.09 -4.05 10.30
CA ASP A 117 23.03 -5.54 10.18
C ASP A 117 21.95 -6.10 9.20
N ASN A 118 21.06 -5.23 8.67
CA ASN A 118 19.90 -5.61 7.84
C ASN A 118 20.28 -5.97 6.37
N LYS A 119 21.08 -7.03 6.19
CA LYS A 119 21.93 -7.22 5.00
C LYS A 119 21.56 -8.32 4.01
N LYS A 120 20.55 -9.17 4.23
CA LYS A 120 20.28 -10.36 3.38
C LYS A 120 18.98 -10.28 2.58
N CYS A 121 18.86 -11.01 1.46
CA CYS A 121 17.66 -11.02 0.61
C CYS A 121 17.31 -12.39 -0.02
N ASP A 122 16.26 -12.40 -0.84
CA ASP A 122 15.84 -13.49 -1.73
C ASP A 122 16.13 -13.17 -3.19
N ILE A 123 15.74 -11.98 -3.65
CA ILE A 123 15.99 -11.48 -4.99
C ILE A 123 16.99 -10.32 -4.87
N LEU A 124 18.10 -10.42 -5.59
CA LEU A 124 19.04 -9.33 -5.80
C LEU A 124 18.96 -8.90 -7.26
N VAL A 125 18.46 -7.69 -7.51
CA VAL A 125 18.53 -7.02 -8.81
C VAL A 125 19.80 -6.16 -8.82
N LEU A 126 20.68 -6.39 -9.79
CA LEU A 126 21.85 -5.58 -10.06
C LEU A 126 21.61 -4.83 -11.38
N ALA A 127 21.61 -3.51 -11.29
CA ALA A 127 21.41 -2.60 -12.41
C ALA A 127 22.69 -1.80 -12.71
N ALA A 128 23.06 -1.68 -13.99
CA ALA A 128 24.15 -0.82 -14.43
C ALA A 128 23.80 -0.10 -15.74
N ASN A 129 23.97 1.22 -15.75
CA ASN A 129 23.88 2.08 -16.93
C ASN A 129 25.22 2.83 -17.13
N PRO A 130 26.26 2.18 -17.70
CA PRO A 130 27.54 2.84 -17.95
C PRO A 130 27.40 4.06 -18.87
N ILE A 131 28.24 5.08 -18.64
CA ILE A 131 28.14 6.40 -19.30
C ILE A 131 28.22 6.34 -20.84
N GLU A 132 28.85 5.29 -21.37
CA GLU A 132 29.09 5.06 -22.81
C GLU A 132 28.00 4.20 -23.47
N THR A 133 26.90 3.91 -22.77
CA THR A 133 25.80 3.04 -23.23
C THR A 133 24.45 3.76 -23.19
N ASP A 134 23.47 3.29 -23.97
CA ASP A 134 22.11 3.85 -23.95
C ASP A 134 21.44 3.69 -22.57
N ARG A 135 20.65 4.67 -22.15
CA ARG A 135 20.02 4.64 -20.81
C ARG A 135 18.81 3.72 -20.77
N LEU A 136 19.02 2.49 -20.29
CA LEU A 136 17.97 1.51 -20.04
C LEU A 136 17.11 1.91 -18.86
N GLN A 137 15.83 1.57 -18.91
CA GLN A 137 14.82 1.91 -17.88
C GLN A 137 14.87 1.00 -16.64
N LEU A 138 16.08 0.72 -16.13
CA LEU A 138 16.36 -0.23 -15.04
C LEU A 138 15.68 0.15 -13.70
N GLU A 139 15.38 1.43 -13.48
CA GLU A 139 14.56 1.86 -12.34
C GLU A 139 13.08 1.47 -12.51
N GLU A 140 12.51 1.60 -13.72
CA GLU A 140 11.17 1.03 -13.96
C GLU A 140 11.23 -0.49 -13.80
N GLU A 141 12.25 -1.17 -14.34
CA GLU A 141 12.38 -2.61 -14.21
C GLU A 141 12.40 -3.07 -12.74
N GLY A 142 13.32 -2.54 -11.91
CA GLY A 142 13.40 -2.89 -10.50
C GLY A 142 12.15 -2.54 -9.68
N ASN A 143 11.39 -1.52 -10.11
CA ASN A 143 10.10 -1.17 -9.51
C ASN A 143 8.97 -2.08 -10.01
N ARG A 144 8.96 -2.46 -11.30
CA ARG A 144 8.02 -3.38 -11.93
C ARG A 144 8.18 -4.79 -11.35
N ILE A 145 9.41 -5.27 -11.17
CA ILE A 145 9.73 -6.52 -10.48
C ILE A 145 9.04 -6.56 -9.11
N ARG A 146 9.24 -5.53 -8.27
CA ARG A 146 8.63 -5.44 -6.93
C ARG A 146 7.11 -5.32 -6.99
N GLN A 147 6.57 -4.45 -7.82
CA GLN A 147 5.12 -4.26 -8.00
C GLN A 147 4.44 -5.58 -8.36
N ARG A 148 4.95 -6.27 -9.39
CA ARG A 148 4.35 -7.47 -9.95
C ARG A 148 4.49 -8.68 -9.04
N LEU A 149 5.62 -8.82 -8.36
CA LEU A 149 5.81 -9.85 -7.33
C LEU A 149 4.77 -9.71 -6.22
N GLN A 150 4.51 -8.49 -5.74
CA GLN A 150 3.55 -8.20 -4.67
C GLN A 150 2.07 -8.41 -5.04
N GLU A 151 1.74 -8.70 -6.30
CA GLU A 151 0.35 -9.01 -6.70
C GLU A 151 -0.14 -10.37 -6.21
N GLY A 152 0.78 -11.29 -5.88
CA GLY A 152 0.47 -12.63 -5.36
C GLY A 152 0.99 -12.84 -3.93
N GLU A 153 0.30 -13.71 -3.17
CA GLU A 153 0.55 -13.92 -1.73
C GLU A 153 1.96 -14.44 -1.41
N GLU A 154 2.50 -15.38 -2.19
CA GLU A 154 3.87 -15.87 -1.96
C GLU A 154 4.92 -14.80 -2.28
N GLY A 155 4.60 -13.85 -3.16
CA GLY A 155 5.47 -12.71 -3.50
C GLY A 155 5.74 -11.78 -2.33
N LYS A 156 4.82 -11.68 -1.36
CA LYS A 156 5.00 -10.93 -0.11
C LYS A 156 6.11 -11.52 0.77
N ASN A 157 6.44 -12.80 0.60
CA ASN A 157 7.46 -13.51 1.36
C ASN A 157 8.88 -13.36 0.78
N TYR A 158 9.06 -12.67 -0.35
CA TYR A 158 10.37 -12.45 -0.99
C TYR A 158 10.98 -11.10 -0.59
N ILE A 159 12.18 -11.13 0.00
CA ILE A 159 12.96 -9.91 0.23
C ILE A 159 13.66 -9.51 -1.07
N VAL A 160 13.26 -8.38 -1.67
CA VAL A 160 13.87 -7.84 -2.90
C VAL A 160 14.82 -6.68 -2.57
N LYS A 161 16.08 -6.80 -2.98
CA LYS A 161 17.06 -5.70 -3.00
C LYS A 161 17.37 -5.32 -4.45
N VAL A 162 17.57 -4.03 -4.69
CA VAL A 162 17.90 -3.47 -6.00
C VAL A 162 19.09 -2.55 -5.81
N GLU A 163 20.26 -2.95 -6.31
CA GLU A 163 21.46 -2.11 -6.33
C GLU A 163 21.62 -1.47 -7.70
N ARG A 164 22.08 -0.21 -7.72
CA ARG A 164 22.19 0.63 -8.92
C ARG A 164 23.65 0.94 -9.22
N ASP A 165 23.91 1.29 -10.48
CA ASP A 165 25.21 1.74 -10.98
C ASP A 165 26.37 0.81 -10.59
N VAL A 166 26.05 -0.49 -10.54
CA VAL A 166 26.84 -1.55 -9.93
C VAL A 166 28.21 -1.66 -10.60
N GLN A 167 29.27 -1.49 -9.81
CA GLN A 167 30.64 -1.63 -10.28
C GLN A 167 31.10 -3.10 -10.23
N VAL A 168 31.96 -3.50 -11.17
CA VAL A 168 32.50 -4.88 -11.25
C VAL A 168 33.19 -5.30 -9.95
N GLU A 169 33.96 -4.38 -9.35
CA GLU A 169 34.67 -4.57 -8.08
C GLU A 169 33.72 -4.87 -6.89
N GLU A 170 32.44 -4.49 -7.00
CA GLU A 170 31.44 -4.68 -5.97
C GLU A 170 30.60 -5.96 -6.13
N LEU A 171 30.72 -6.71 -7.24
CA LEU A 171 30.01 -7.98 -7.40
C LEU A 171 30.26 -8.96 -6.23
N PRO A 172 31.49 -9.21 -5.76
CA PRO A 172 31.72 -10.10 -4.63
C PRO A 172 31.11 -9.55 -3.33
N LYS A 173 31.20 -8.23 -3.11
CA LYS A 173 30.60 -7.51 -1.97
C LYS A 173 29.09 -7.76 -1.91
N TYR A 174 28.36 -7.52 -2.99
CA TYR A 174 26.90 -7.67 -2.99
C TYR A 174 26.46 -9.13 -2.88
N LEU A 175 27.16 -10.07 -3.52
CA LEU A 175 26.83 -11.50 -3.44
C LEU A 175 27.08 -12.09 -2.03
N LEU A 176 28.20 -11.73 -1.39
CA LEU A 176 28.50 -12.09 0.00
C LEU A 176 27.56 -11.41 1.01
N GLN A 177 27.22 -10.15 0.79
CA GLN A 177 26.31 -9.39 1.64
C GLN A 177 24.91 -9.99 1.63
N TYR A 178 24.33 -10.16 0.44
CA TYR A 178 22.90 -10.45 0.30
C TYR A 178 22.53 -11.94 0.36
N GLU A 179 23.43 -12.84 -0.04
CA GLU A 179 23.16 -14.28 -0.19
C GLU A 179 21.82 -14.63 -0.92
N PRO A 180 21.56 -14.08 -2.12
CA PRO A 180 20.29 -14.24 -2.82
C PRO A 180 19.97 -15.69 -3.20
N LEU A 181 18.66 -15.95 -3.40
CA LEU A 181 18.11 -17.14 -4.04
C LEU A 181 17.97 -16.96 -5.56
N ILE A 182 17.69 -15.73 -6.00
CA ILE A 182 17.55 -15.32 -7.40
C ILE A 182 18.43 -14.10 -7.63
N LEU A 183 19.31 -14.18 -8.63
CA LEU A 183 20.16 -13.07 -9.06
C LEU A 183 19.65 -12.55 -10.41
N HIS A 184 19.28 -11.28 -10.47
CA HIS A 184 18.79 -10.62 -11.67
C HIS A 184 19.77 -9.55 -12.13
N PHE A 185 20.18 -9.59 -13.39
CA PHE A 185 20.93 -8.52 -14.04
C PHE A 185 20.03 -7.85 -15.07
N GLY A 186 19.73 -6.56 -14.85
CA GLY A 186 19.14 -5.67 -15.84
C GLY A 186 20.23 -4.72 -16.30
N GLY A 187 20.53 -4.70 -17.60
CA GLY A 187 21.67 -3.93 -18.11
C GLY A 187 22.12 -4.37 -19.49
N HIS A 188 23.16 -3.73 -20.01
CA HIS A 188 23.68 -4.04 -21.34
C HIS A 188 24.40 -5.39 -21.40
N GLY A 189 24.31 -6.03 -22.56
CA GLY A 189 25.08 -7.21 -22.92
C GLY A 189 25.90 -6.96 -24.18
N SER A 190 27.11 -7.51 -24.27
CA SER A 190 27.92 -7.44 -25.48
C SER A 190 27.34 -8.36 -26.58
N PRO A 191 27.61 -8.11 -27.87
CA PRO A 191 27.28 -9.06 -28.94
C PRO A 191 27.99 -10.43 -28.80
N SER A 192 28.98 -10.54 -27.92
CA SER A 192 29.69 -11.77 -27.57
C SER A 192 29.19 -12.43 -26.28
N GLY A 193 28.11 -11.93 -25.65
CA GLY A 193 27.42 -12.57 -24.53
C GLY A 193 28.01 -12.30 -23.13
N GLU A 194 28.90 -11.32 -22.97
CA GLU A 194 29.27 -10.76 -21.67
C GLU A 194 28.18 -9.82 -21.14
N ILE A 195 27.98 -9.75 -19.82
CA ILE A 195 27.24 -8.62 -19.22
C ILE A 195 28.16 -7.39 -19.12
N ILE A 196 27.59 -6.20 -19.20
CA ILE A 196 28.31 -4.93 -19.07
C ILE A 196 27.90 -4.25 -17.76
N LEU A 197 28.91 -3.89 -16.96
CA LEU A 197 28.77 -3.21 -15.67
C LEU A 197 29.68 -1.98 -15.64
N ASN A 198 29.62 -1.21 -14.56
CA ASN A 198 30.48 -0.04 -14.39
C ASN A 198 31.90 -0.45 -13.97
N ASN A 199 32.93 0.18 -14.52
CA ASN A 199 34.24 0.24 -13.87
C ASN A 199 34.25 1.32 -12.77
N SER A 200 35.36 1.46 -12.05
CA SER A 200 35.56 2.50 -11.02
C SER A 200 35.61 3.95 -11.56
N GLN A 201 35.38 4.16 -12.87
CA GLN A 201 35.21 5.46 -13.53
C GLN A 201 33.81 5.63 -14.17
N GLY A 202 32.87 4.68 -13.97
CA GLY A 202 31.52 4.71 -14.55
C GLY A 202 31.43 4.31 -16.03
N GLN A 203 32.52 3.83 -16.62
CA GLN A 203 32.55 3.37 -18.02
C GLN A 203 32.16 1.90 -18.14
N ALA A 204 31.86 1.47 -19.37
CA ALA A 204 31.46 0.10 -19.69
C ALA A 204 32.63 -0.89 -19.49
N GLN A 205 32.45 -1.84 -18.57
CA GLN A 205 33.36 -2.98 -18.39
C GLN A 205 32.59 -4.29 -18.59
N GLN A 206 33.07 -5.10 -19.53
CA GLN A 206 32.54 -6.43 -19.80
C GLN A 206 32.96 -7.43 -18.71
N VAL A 207 32.01 -8.27 -18.27
CA VAL A 207 32.24 -9.40 -17.36
C VAL A 207 31.74 -10.67 -18.03
N SER A 208 32.63 -11.65 -18.17
CA SER A 208 32.30 -12.94 -18.78
C SER A 208 31.43 -13.79 -17.86
N LEU A 209 30.49 -14.54 -18.46
CA LEU A 209 29.58 -15.41 -17.70
C LEU A 209 30.31 -16.62 -17.11
N GLU A 210 31.48 -16.98 -17.67
CA GLU A 210 32.42 -17.94 -17.09
C GLU A 210 33.02 -17.42 -15.80
N VAL A 211 33.58 -16.19 -15.79
CA VAL A 211 34.14 -15.55 -14.59
C VAL A 211 33.06 -15.35 -13.52
N LEU A 212 31.84 -14.95 -13.92
CA LEU A 212 30.70 -14.88 -13.00
C LEU A 212 30.33 -16.27 -12.45
N ALA A 213 30.28 -17.31 -13.29
CA ALA A 213 29.99 -18.67 -12.86
C ALA A 213 31.07 -19.23 -11.89
N GLU A 214 32.34 -18.89 -12.10
CA GLU A 214 33.43 -19.21 -11.17
C GLU A 214 33.24 -18.48 -9.83
N LEU A 215 32.90 -17.18 -9.85
CA LEU A 215 32.60 -16.42 -8.65
C LEU A 215 31.41 -17.04 -7.87
N LEU A 216 30.29 -17.35 -8.54
CA LEU A 216 29.13 -17.99 -7.89
C LEU A 216 29.50 -19.36 -7.27
N ALA A 217 30.38 -20.12 -7.92
CA ALA A 217 30.85 -21.41 -7.42
C ALA A 217 31.79 -21.28 -6.21
N VAL A 218 32.70 -20.29 -6.20
CA VAL A 218 33.61 -20.01 -5.09
C VAL A 218 32.84 -19.53 -3.86
N LEU A 219 31.86 -18.64 -4.04
CA LEU A 219 31.07 -18.07 -2.94
C LEU A 219 30.10 -19.07 -2.27
N ARG A 220 29.88 -20.25 -2.85
CA ARG A 220 28.98 -21.31 -2.34
C ARG A 220 27.56 -20.77 -1.98
N GLY A 221 27.08 -19.81 -2.77
CA GLY A 221 25.82 -19.12 -2.53
C GLY A 221 24.59 -20.02 -2.73
N ARG A 222 23.41 -19.52 -2.31
CA ARG A 222 22.12 -20.23 -2.41
C ARG A 222 21.33 -19.87 -3.67
N ILE A 223 22.01 -19.43 -4.74
CA ILE A 223 21.39 -18.96 -5.98
C ILE A 223 20.89 -20.18 -6.78
N GLU A 224 19.58 -20.40 -6.78
CA GLU A 224 18.93 -21.43 -7.58
C GLU A 224 18.63 -20.91 -9.02
N CYS A 225 18.43 -19.60 -9.20
CA CYS A 225 18.11 -19.00 -10.51
C CYS A 225 18.92 -17.73 -10.81
N VAL A 226 19.40 -17.59 -12.04
CA VAL A 226 19.94 -16.32 -12.59
C VAL A 226 19.05 -15.83 -13.74
N VAL A 227 18.70 -14.55 -13.76
CA VAL A 227 17.99 -13.90 -14.86
C VAL A 227 18.91 -12.84 -15.47
N LEU A 228 19.27 -13.02 -16.75
CA LEU A 228 20.08 -12.09 -17.51
C LEU A 228 19.17 -11.33 -18.48
N ASN A 229 18.60 -10.21 -18.04
CA ASN A 229 17.90 -9.27 -18.91
C ASN A 229 18.92 -8.34 -19.59
N ALA A 230 19.82 -8.98 -20.34
CA ALA A 230 20.96 -8.40 -21.03
C ALA A 230 21.15 -9.11 -22.37
N CYS A 231 21.38 -8.33 -23.42
CA CYS A 231 21.40 -8.77 -24.82
C CYS A 231 22.44 -9.88 -25.10
N PHE A 232 22.10 -10.83 -25.99
CA PHE A 232 22.97 -11.92 -26.46
C PHE A 232 23.53 -12.89 -25.39
N SER A 233 23.11 -12.75 -24.13
CA SER A 233 23.59 -13.54 -22.99
C SER A 233 23.38 -15.07 -23.11
N LEU A 234 22.49 -15.54 -23.99
CA LEU A 234 22.17 -16.96 -24.17
C LEU A 234 23.40 -17.84 -24.51
N GLU A 235 24.28 -17.39 -25.40
CA GLU A 235 25.37 -18.24 -25.92
C GLU A 235 26.35 -18.69 -24.83
N LYS A 236 26.60 -17.82 -23.83
CA LYS A 236 27.49 -18.09 -22.69
C LYS A 236 26.76 -18.46 -21.40
N ALA A 237 25.43 -18.32 -21.33
CA ALA A 237 24.65 -18.67 -20.15
C ALA A 237 24.71 -20.18 -19.79
N ASP A 238 25.17 -21.04 -20.71
CA ASP A 238 25.55 -22.43 -20.39
C ASP A 238 26.63 -22.54 -19.31
N ALA A 239 27.55 -21.58 -19.21
CA ALA A 239 28.58 -21.54 -18.17
C ALA A 239 27.96 -21.40 -16.76
N LEU A 240 26.99 -20.49 -16.62
CA LEU A 240 26.22 -20.30 -15.39
C LEU A 240 25.34 -21.51 -15.08
N ALA A 241 24.70 -22.10 -16.09
CA ALA A 241 23.90 -23.32 -15.96
C ALA A 241 24.71 -24.60 -15.64
N LYS A 242 26.01 -24.50 -15.36
CA LYS A 242 26.84 -25.55 -14.73
C LYS A 242 26.94 -25.39 -13.20
N LYS A 243 26.49 -24.26 -12.65
CA LYS A 243 26.73 -23.81 -11.27
C LYS A 243 25.45 -23.43 -10.52
N VAL A 244 24.50 -22.79 -11.20
CA VAL A 244 23.15 -22.51 -10.69
C VAL A 244 22.13 -23.48 -11.30
N SER A 245 20.97 -23.62 -10.66
CA SER A 245 19.98 -24.64 -11.02
C SER A 245 19.30 -24.32 -12.36
N CYS A 246 18.93 -23.05 -12.60
CA CYS A 246 18.51 -22.56 -13.92
C CYS A 246 19.00 -21.13 -14.24
N VAL A 247 19.02 -20.80 -15.54
CA VAL A 247 19.36 -19.48 -16.07
C VAL A 247 18.31 -19.05 -17.09
N VAL A 248 17.86 -17.80 -17.04
CA VAL A 248 17.18 -17.14 -18.15
C VAL A 248 18.19 -16.24 -18.86
N GLY A 249 18.32 -16.36 -20.18
CA GLY A 249 19.18 -15.52 -21.01
C GLY A 249 18.51 -15.11 -22.32
N MET A 250 19.04 -14.07 -22.97
CA MET A 250 18.48 -13.48 -24.19
C MET A 250 19.24 -13.95 -25.42
N SER A 251 18.53 -14.48 -26.43
CA SER A 251 19.14 -14.99 -27.67
C SER A 251 19.70 -13.90 -28.60
N LYS A 252 19.26 -12.66 -28.41
CA LYS A 252 19.69 -11.47 -29.14
C LYS A 252 19.42 -10.23 -28.28
N GLU A 253 19.50 -9.06 -28.89
CA GLU A 253 18.94 -7.80 -28.37
C GLU A 253 17.43 -7.91 -28.10
N ILE A 254 16.94 -7.25 -27.05
CA ILE A 254 15.52 -7.22 -26.64
C ILE A 254 15.08 -5.78 -26.41
N ASP A 255 13.90 -5.40 -26.92
CA ASP A 255 13.29 -4.09 -26.66
C ASP A 255 13.04 -3.84 -25.14
N ASP A 256 13.34 -2.64 -24.66
CA ASP A 256 13.13 -2.17 -23.29
C ASP A 256 11.74 -2.54 -22.72
N ILE A 257 10.68 -2.27 -23.48
CA ILE A 257 9.30 -2.49 -23.01
C ILE A 257 9.03 -3.99 -22.90
N SER A 258 9.55 -4.78 -23.83
CA SER A 258 9.51 -6.24 -23.82
C SER A 258 10.35 -6.84 -22.68
N ALA A 259 11.51 -6.27 -22.38
CA ALA A 259 12.39 -6.68 -21.28
C ALA A 259 11.71 -6.42 -19.90
N VAL A 260 11.18 -5.21 -19.69
CA VAL A 260 10.42 -4.85 -18.48
C VAL A 260 9.13 -5.68 -18.36
N THR A 261 8.47 -5.98 -19.47
CA THR A 261 7.28 -6.85 -19.50
C THR A 261 7.63 -8.30 -19.17
N PHE A 262 8.74 -8.83 -19.70
CA PHE A 262 9.22 -10.17 -19.38
C PHE A 262 9.48 -10.31 -17.87
N ALA A 263 10.28 -9.40 -17.31
CA ALA A 263 10.57 -9.37 -15.89
C ALA A 263 9.26 -9.24 -15.07
N GLY A 264 8.38 -8.31 -15.46
CA GLY A 264 7.08 -8.12 -14.82
C GLY A 264 6.21 -9.38 -14.79
N GLY A 265 6.11 -10.12 -15.90
CA GLY A 265 5.35 -11.38 -15.95
C GLY A 265 6.03 -12.55 -15.23
N PHE A 266 7.37 -12.61 -15.26
CA PHE A 266 8.17 -13.61 -14.54
C PHE A 266 7.97 -13.48 -13.02
N TYR A 267 8.20 -12.29 -12.46
CA TYR A 267 8.07 -12.09 -11.02
C TYR A 267 6.60 -12.07 -10.55
N ARG A 268 5.64 -11.67 -11.39
CA ARG A 268 4.20 -11.92 -11.16
C ARG A 268 3.93 -13.41 -10.89
N ALA A 269 4.40 -14.28 -11.76
CA ALA A 269 4.16 -15.71 -11.61
C ALA A 269 4.85 -16.32 -10.38
N LEU A 270 6.08 -15.90 -10.05
CA LEU A 270 6.72 -16.27 -8.77
C LEU A 270 5.92 -15.76 -7.56
N GLY A 271 5.30 -14.58 -7.67
CA GLY A 271 4.43 -13.99 -6.65
C GLY A 271 3.15 -14.80 -6.42
N PHE A 272 2.57 -15.37 -7.47
CA PHE A 272 1.51 -16.38 -7.41
C PHE A 272 2.04 -17.81 -7.14
N GLY A 273 3.23 -17.92 -6.56
CA GLY A 273 3.80 -19.18 -6.06
C GLY A 273 4.24 -20.17 -7.14
N ARG A 274 4.33 -19.76 -8.42
CA ARG A 274 4.67 -20.67 -9.53
C ARG A 274 6.18 -20.97 -9.59
N GLY A 275 6.51 -22.13 -10.16
CA GLY A 275 7.88 -22.57 -10.45
C GLY A 275 8.61 -21.72 -11.50
N TYR A 276 9.95 -21.69 -11.46
CA TYR A 276 10.79 -20.90 -12.39
C TYR A 276 10.44 -21.09 -13.88
N TYR A 277 10.17 -22.33 -14.32
CA TYR A 277 9.80 -22.58 -15.72
C TYR A 277 8.38 -22.10 -16.08
N SER A 278 7.41 -22.26 -15.15
CA SER A 278 6.08 -21.64 -15.30
C SER A 278 6.18 -20.12 -15.34
N ALA A 279 7.05 -19.52 -14.52
CA ALA A 279 7.25 -18.08 -14.47
C ALA A 279 7.86 -17.53 -15.76
N PHE A 280 8.85 -18.24 -16.32
CA PHE A 280 9.43 -17.95 -17.63
C PHE A 280 8.39 -17.94 -18.75
N GLU A 281 7.51 -18.95 -18.81
CA GLU A 281 6.44 -18.98 -19.81
C GLU A 281 5.40 -17.88 -19.59
N VAL A 282 5.05 -17.51 -18.35
CA VAL A 282 4.16 -16.37 -18.10
C VAL A 282 4.80 -15.06 -18.56
N GLY A 283 6.08 -14.80 -18.27
CA GLY A 283 6.81 -13.63 -18.76
C GLY A 283 6.79 -13.52 -20.29
N ARG A 284 7.07 -14.62 -20.99
CA ARG A 284 6.99 -14.68 -22.46
C ARG A 284 5.58 -14.52 -23.01
N ASN A 285 4.57 -15.02 -22.30
CA ASN A 285 3.18 -14.91 -22.74
C ASN A 285 2.57 -13.53 -22.45
N GLU A 286 3.03 -12.80 -21.43
CA GLU A 286 2.58 -11.42 -21.20
C GLU A 286 3.02 -10.48 -22.33
N ILE A 287 4.27 -10.62 -22.83
CA ILE A 287 4.74 -9.94 -24.05
C ILE A 287 3.77 -10.20 -25.23
N LYS A 288 3.40 -11.47 -25.47
CA LYS A 288 2.49 -11.85 -26.57
C LYS A 288 1.09 -11.25 -26.38
N LEU A 289 0.56 -11.23 -25.16
CA LEU A 289 -0.75 -10.66 -24.83
C LEU A 289 -0.79 -9.15 -25.08
N LEU A 290 0.29 -8.44 -24.76
CA LEU A 290 0.45 -7.01 -25.04
C LEU A 290 0.87 -6.71 -26.49
N LYS A 291 1.07 -7.75 -27.32
CA LYS A 291 1.54 -7.67 -28.72
C LYS A 291 2.89 -6.97 -28.91
N LEU A 292 3.73 -7.04 -27.89
CA LEU A 292 5.09 -6.52 -27.90
C LEU A 292 6.02 -7.44 -28.73
N PRO A 293 7.16 -6.94 -29.24
CA PRO A 293 8.15 -7.75 -29.95
C PRO A 293 8.81 -8.79 -29.04
N ASP A 294 9.73 -9.59 -29.57
CA ASP A 294 10.73 -10.33 -28.77
C ASP A 294 10.25 -11.36 -27.72
N SER A 295 8.98 -11.78 -27.74
CA SER A 295 8.47 -12.92 -26.92
C SER A 295 9.15 -14.29 -27.16
N VAL A 296 10.07 -14.34 -28.12
CA VAL A 296 10.93 -15.49 -28.47
C VAL A 296 12.40 -15.27 -28.10
N VAL A 297 12.77 -14.13 -27.51
CA VAL A 297 14.16 -13.81 -27.13
C VAL A 297 14.56 -14.37 -25.76
N PRO A 298 13.72 -14.29 -24.71
CA PRO A 298 14.00 -14.99 -23.46
C PRO A 298 14.03 -16.51 -23.66
N HIS A 299 15.12 -17.15 -23.22
CA HIS A 299 15.33 -18.59 -23.24
C HIS A 299 15.61 -19.12 -21.83
N PHE A 300 15.04 -20.29 -21.48
CA PHE A 300 15.23 -20.95 -20.19
C PHE A 300 16.23 -22.11 -20.33
N ILE A 301 17.30 -22.05 -19.56
CA ILE A 301 18.37 -23.06 -19.55
C ILE A 301 18.35 -23.74 -18.18
N THR A 302 18.38 -25.06 -18.16
CA THR A 302 18.58 -25.84 -16.94
C THR A 302 19.34 -27.13 -17.23
N ARG A 303 20.19 -27.54 -16.29
CA ARG A 303 20.71 -28.93 -16.21
C ARG A 303 19.93 -29.80 -15.24
N ASP A 304 19.15 -29.19 -14.34
CA ASP A 304 18.22 -29.88 -13.45
C ASP A 304 16.82 -29.91 -14.10
N THR A 305 16.48 -31.05 -14.69
CA THR A 305 15.17 -31.27 -15.33
C THR A 305 14.01 -31.29 -14.34
N SER A 306 14.25 -31.43 -13.03
CA SER A 306 13.19 -31.37 -12.02
C SER A 306 12.57 -29.97 -11.91
N ILE A 307 13.32 -28.91 -12.24
CA ILE A 307 12.81 -27.52 -12.25
C ILE A 307 11.68 -27.32 -13.26
N LEU A 308 11.70 -28.07 -14.37
CA LEU A 308 10.66 -28.01 -15.39
C LEU A 308 9.30 -28.56 -14.88
N GLN A 309 9.35 -29.40 -13.84
CA GLN A 309 8.18 -30.02 -13.18
C GLN A 309 7.90 -29.45 -11.79
N ARG A 310 8.78 -28.60 -11.24
CA ARG A 310 8.63 -28.01 -9.91
C ARG A 310 7.58 -26.91 -9.96
N GLU A 311 6.41 -27.15 -9.35
CA GLU A 311 5.28 -26.19 -9.39
C GLU A 311 5.45 -24.97 -8.47
N GLU A 312 6.22 -25.08 -7.37
CA GLU A 312 6.44 -24.01 -6.36
C GLU A 312 7.92 -23.58 -6.28
N VAL A 313 8.21 -22.29 -6.06
CA VAL A 313 9.50 -21.79 -5.54
C VAL A 313 9.26 -21.17 -4.16
N LYS A 314 10.10 -21.51 -3.17
CA LYS A 314 9.93 -21.10 -1.77
C LYS A 314 10.99 -20.07 -1.36
N PRO A 315 10.61 -18.82 -1.05
CA PRO A 315 11.54 -17.83 -0.52
C PRO A 315 12.03 -18.20 0.89
N ARG A 316 13.08 -17.52 1.33
CA ARG A 316 13.77 -17.71 2.61
C ARG A 316 12.82 -17.64 3.80
N ALA A 317 11.85 -16.72 3.79
CA ALA A 317 10.89 -16.54 4.87
C ALA A 317 10.01 -17.78 5.12
N THR A 318 9.63 -18.54 4.09
CA THR A 318 8.77 -19.73 4.24
C THR A 318 9.56 -21.01 4.53
N ARG A 319 10.89 -20.96 4.59
CA ARG A 319 11.77 -22.14 4.75
C ARG A 319 11.97 -22.59 6.22
N SER A 320 11.30 -21.95 7.19
CA SER A 320 11.35 -22.28 8.63
C SER A 320 9.98 -22.47 9.31
N VAL A 321 8.98 -22.99 8.60
CA VAL A 321 7.74 -23.52 9.21
C VAL A 321 7.50 -24.95 8.72
N LYS A 322 7.37 -25.91 9.65
CA LYS A 322 6.87 -27.25 9.31
C LYS A 322 5.41 -27.11 8.86
N ARG A 323 5.08 -27.45 7.61
CA ARG A 323 3.68 -27.46 7.11
C ARG A 323 2.83 -28.44 7.96
N THR A 324 2.05 -27.90 8.87
CA THR A 324 0.81 -28.49 9.39
C THR A 324 -0.35 -27.60 8.95
N ASN A 325 -1.44 -28.20 8.46
CA ASN A 325 -2.54 -27.42 7.90
C ASN A 325 -3.40 -26.80 9.02
N SER A 326 -3.31 -25.49 9.19
CA SER A 326 -4.19 -24.73 10.10
C SER A 326 -4.60 -23.39 9.48
N THR A 327 -5.87 -23.02 9.69
CA THR A 327 -6.46 -21.74 9.28
C THR A 327 -6.13 -20.65 10.29
N GLU A 328 -4.84 -20.47 10.58
CA GLU A 328 -4.38 -19.62 11.67
C GLU A 328 -4.47 -18.11 11.36
N VAL A 329 -4.91 -17.40 12.39
CA VAL A 329 -5.17 -15.96 12.45
C VAL A 329 -4.09 -15.35 13.35
N THR A 330 -3.40 -14.32 12.87
CA THR A 330 -2.34 -13.66 13.64
C THR A 330 -2.96 -12.83 14.76
N LEU A 331 -2.43 -12.89 15.98
CA LEU A 331 -2.83 -11.97 17.05
C LEU A 331 -1.89 -10.77 17.04
N TYR A 332 -2.43 -9.57 16.87
CA TYR A 332 -1.69 -8.32 16.91
C TYR A 332 -1.88 -7.65 18.28
N PRO A 333 -0.82 -7.50 19.09
CA PRO A 333 -0.93 -6.92 20.43
C PRO A 333 -1.10 -5.39 20.37
N LEU A 334 -1.95 -4.88 21.24
CA LEU A 334 -2.20 -3.45 21.42
C LEU A 334 -2.09 -3.06 22.90
N TRP A 335 -1.56 -1.87 23.11
CA TRP A 335 -1.56 -1.17 24.39
C TRP A 335 -2.67 -0.12 24.40
N PHE A 336 -3.30 0.14 25.54
CA PHE A 336 -4.32 1.16 25.64
C PHE A 336 -4.30 1.93 26.96
N ALA A 337 -4.76 3.18 26.86
CA ALA A 337 -5.20 3.99 27.98
C ALA A 337 -6.63 4.50 27.71
N THR A 338 -7.47 4.54 28.73
CA THR A 338 -8.86 5.02 28.58
C THR A 338 -9.42 5.63 29.86
N ASN A 339 -10.16 6.72 29.71
CA ASN A 339 -11.03 7.30 30.74
C ASN A 339 -12.50 6.91 30.53
N ARG A 340 -12.77 5.81 29.80
CA ARG A 340 -14.08 5.14 29.79
C ARG A 340 -14.26 4.36 31.08
N LYS A 341 -15.49 4.28 31.55
CA LYS A 341 -15.89 3.39 32.64
C LYS A 341 -16.00 1.94 32.12
N PRO A 342 -15.40 0.92 32.77
CA PRO A 342 -15.59 -0.49 32.41
C PRO A 342 -17.07 -0.88 32.38
N ILE A 343 -17.45 -1.83 31.51
CA ILE A 343 -18.82 -2.37 31.51
C ILE A 343 -19.09 -3.16 32.78
N ASN A 344 -18.11 -3.98 33.20
CA ASN A 344 -18.11 -4.64 34.50
C ASN A 344 -16.71 -4.50 35.16
N PRO A 345 -16.57 -3.76 36.27
CA PRO A 345 -15.30 -3.63 36.98
C PRO A 345 -14.73 -4.95 37.54
N GLN A 346 -15.53 -6.01 37.61
CA GLN A 346 -15.09 -7.36 38.05
C GLN A 346 -14.82 -8.31 36.88
N ASP A 347 -15.12 -7.91 35.64
CA ASP A 347 -14.92 -8.72 34.43
C ASP A 347 -14.64 -7.79 33.24
N VAL A 348 -13.36 -7.47 33.06
CA VAL A 348 -12.93 -6.53 32.01
C VAL A 348 -12.95 -7.17 30.61
N SER A 349 -13.22 -8.47 30.46
CA SER A 349 -13.42 -9.08 29.14
C SER A 349 -14.63 -8.47 28.40
N GLN A 350 -15.60 -7.98 29.17
CA GLN A 350 -16.76 -7.22 28.68
C GLN A 350 -16.37 -5.83 28.13
N GLY A 351 -15.13 -5.39 28.33
CA GLY A 351 -14.59 -4.14 27.79
C GLY A 351 -15.15 -2.87 28.44
N PHE A 352 -15.18 -1.79 27.65
CA PHE A 352 -15.42 -0.43 28.14
C PHE A 352 -16.65 0.23 27.52
N SER A 353 -17.38 0.97 28.36
CA SER A 353 -18.63 1.62 28.00
C SER A 353 -18.44 2.94 27.22
N ARG A 354 -19.55 3.65 27.00
CA ARG A 354 -19.57 5.04 26.53
C ARG A 354 -19.80 6.06 27.68
N GLU A 355 -19.65 5.63 28.93
CA GLU A 355 -19.68 6.52 30.10
C GLU A 355 -18.27 7.00 30.46
N ARG A 356 -18.18 8.22 30.98
CA ARG A 356 -16.92 8.80 31.48
C ARG A 356 -16.60 8.23 32.86
N ASP A 357 -15.32 7.90 33.08
CA ASP A 357 -14.78 7.65 34.42
C ASP A 357 -13.97 8.87 34.91
N ARG A 358 -13.60 8.87 36.19
CA ARG A 358 -12.77 9.92 36.83
C ARG A 358 -11.28 9.57 36.95
N GLN A 359 -10.91 8.38 36.47
CA GLN A 359 -9.59 7.77 36.52
C GLN A 359 -9.14 7.29 35.13
N LEU A 360 -7.84 7.03 34.97
CA LEU A 360 -7.30 6.31 33.82
C LEU A 360 -7.28 4.80 34.08
N HIS A 361 -7.65 4.03 33.06
CA HIS A 361 -7.47 2.59 33.01
C HIS A 361 -6.40 2.28 31.96
N TYR A 362 -5.38 1.52 32.36
CA TYR A 362 -4.27 1.09 31.51
C TYR A 362 -4.39 -0.42 31.22
N GLY A 363 -4.14 -0.84 29.99
CA GLY A 363 -4.34 -2.24 29.61
C GLY A 363 -3.74 -2.69 28.29
N THR A 364 -3.78 -4.01 28.07
CA THR A 364 -3.42 -4.63 26.79
C THR A 364 -4.59 -5.43 26.23
N CYS A 365 -4.71 -5.49 24.91
CA CYS A 365 -5.59 -6.43 24.23
C CYS A 365 -4.99 -6.88 22.90
N GLU A 366 -5.49 -7.99 22.36
CA GLU A 366 -5.05 -8.59 21.11
C GLU A 366 -6.18 -8.49 20.08
N VAL A 367 -5.83 -8.07 18.86
CA VAL A 367 -6.76 -8.10 17.72
C VAL A 367 -6.36 -9.23 16.79
N ALA A 368 -7.34 -10.07 16.48
CA ALA A 368 -7.22 -11.16 15.55
C ALA A 368 -7.20 -10.63 14.09
N VAL A 369 -6.05 -10.72 13.44
CA VAL A 369 -5.75 -10.33 12.06
C VAL A 369 -5.81 -11.55 11.15
N PRO A 370 -6.88 -11.72 10.33
CA PRO A 370 -6.94 -12.83 9.38
C PRO A 370 -5.94 -12.60 8.23
N LYS A 371 -5.38 -13.68 7.66
CA LYS A 371 -4.44 -13.58 6.52
C LYS A 371 -5.04 -12.93 5.26
N SER A 372 -6.37 -12.88 5.17
CA SER A 372 -7.11 -12.18 4.11
C SER A 372 -7.36 -10.69 4.40
N HIS A 373 -6.77 -10.13 5.46
CA HIS A 373 -6.81 -8.70 5.77
C HIS A 373 -6.24 -7.85 4.62
N LYS A 374 -6.79 -6.65 4.46
CA LYS A 374 -6.48 -5.74 3.34
C LYS A 374 -6.17 -4.35 3.89
N ILE A 375 -5.10 -3.75 3.37
CA ILE A 375 -4.63 -2.42 3.75
C ILE A 375 -5.77 -1.40 3.67
N GLY A 376 -5.90 -0.57 4.71
CA GLY A 376 -6.92 0.48 4.80
C GLY A 376 -8.29 0.03 5.29
N SER A 377 -8.47 -1.20 5.80
CA SER A 377 -9.81 -1.71 6.13
C SER A 377 -9.89 -2.64 7.35
N THR A 378 -10.89 -2.38 8.20
CA THR A 378 -11.29 -3.30 9.29
C THR A 378 -12.04 -4.55 8.83
N GLY A 379 -12.28 -4.71 7.51
CA GLY A 379 -12.84 -5.90 6.87
C GLY A 379 -14.01 -5.61 5.92
N SER A 380 -14.31 -6.56 5.01
CA SER A 380 -15.36 -6.42 4.01
C SER A 380 -16.79 -6.60 4.58
N PRO A 381 -17.81 -5.98 3.95
CA PRO A 381 -19.21 -6.17 4.34
C PRO A 381 -19.70 -7.61 4.22
N PHE A 382 -20.82 -7.91 4.91
CA PHE A 382 -21.41 -9.25 5.02
C PHE A 382 -21.64 -9.95 3.67
N TRP A 383 -22.14 -9.22 2.66
CA TRP A 383 -22.43 -9.78 1.34
C TRP A 383 -21.18 -10.19 0.55
N GLN A 384 -20.06 -9.47 0.70
CA GLN A 384 -18.79 -9.87 0.07
C GLN A 384 -18.23 -11.15 0.73
N ARG A 385 -18.32 -11.25 2.06
CA ARG A 385 -17.90 -12.43 2.83
C ARG A 385 -18.74 -13.67 2.53
N LEU A 386 -20.00 -13.51 2.12
CA LEU A 386 -20.87 -14.59 1.64
C LEU A 386 -20.41 -15.18 0.29
N LEU A 387 -19.74 -14.37 -0.55
CA LEU A 387 -19.23 -14.78 -1.87
C LEU A 387 -17.82 -15.37 -1.78
N THR A 388 -16.98 -14.90 -0.84
CA THR A 388 -15.58 -15.34 -0.70
C THR A 388 -15.35 -16.40 0.37
N PHE A 389 -16.39 -16.80 1.12
CA PHE A 389 -16.34 -17.77 2.24
C PHE A 389 -15.23 -17.51 3.28
N THR A 390 -14.77 -16.27 3.39
CA THR A 390 -13.62 -15.85 4.21
C THR A 390 -14.00 -14.65 5.05
N ASP A 391 -13.56 -14.62 6.31
CA ASP A 391 -13.81 -13.50 7.23
C ASP A 391 -12.54 -12.66 7.36
N ASP A 392 -12.44 -11.61 6.56
CA ASP A 392 -11.31 -10.66 6.52
C ASP A 392 -11.39 -9.55 7.58
N ARG A 393 -12.39 -9.62 8.47
CA ARG A 393 -12.57 -8.65 9.55
C ARG A 393 -11.55 -8.87 10.67
N LEU A 394 -10.98 -7.76 11.11
CA LEU A 394 -10.32 -7.68 12.41
C LEU A 394 -11.35 -7.96 13.52
N LYS A 395 -10.93 -8.67 14.58
CA LYS A 395 -11.78 -8.97 15.75
C LYS A 395 -11.01 -8.77 17.04
N LEU A 396 -11.56 -8.00 17.98
CA LEU A 396 -10.98 -7.90 19.31
C LEU A 396 -11.14 -9.25 20.02
N LYS A 397 -10.05 -9.77 20.60
CA LYS A 397 -10.14 -10.91 21.51
C LYS A 397 -10.52 -10.40 22.90
N GLN A 398 -11.80 -10.44 23.22
CA GLN A 398 -12.33 -10.06 24.54
C GLN A 398 -11.64 -10.84 25.67
N GLU A 399 -11.29 -12.11 25.41
CA GLU A 399 -10.53 -12.98 26.31
C GLU A 399 -9.06 -12.57 26.54
N SER A 400 -8.52 -11.67 25.72
CA SER A 400 -7.13 -11.16 25.84
C SER A 400 -7.02 -9.87 26.65
N LEU A 401 -8.15 -9.21 26.95
CA LEU A 401 -8.18 -7.87 27.53
C LEU A 401 -7.77 -7.93 29.01
N LYS A 402 -6.63 -7.30 29.32
CA LYS A 402 -6.03 -7.24 30.65
C LYS A 402 -5.90 -5.78 31.09
N LEU A 403 -6.15 -5.51 32.36
CA LEU A 403 -5.77 -4.24 32.99
C LEU A 403 -4.52 -4.42 33.84
N PHE A 404 -3.80 -3.32 34.03
CA PHE A 404 -2.60 -3.25 34.86
C PHE A 404 -2.75 -2.10 35.85
N GLU A 405 -2.26 -2.30 37.07
CA GLU A 405 -1.87 -1.21 37.95
C GLU A 405 -0.81 -0.34 37.23
N GLU A 406 -0.86 0.98 37.41
CA GLU A 406 -0.11 1.91 36.55
C GLU A 406 1.40 1.57 36.44
N ASN A 407 2.07 1.30 37.56
CA ASN A 407 3.50 0.98 37.53
C ASN A 407 3.79 -0.33 36.77
N ASN A 408 2.91 -1.33 36.91
CA ASN A 408 3.05 -2.62 36.23
C ASN A 408 2.88 -2.46 34.70
N PHE A 409 2.03 -1.53 34.26
CA PHE A 409 1.85 -1.20 32.85
C PHE A 409 3.16 -0.68 32.22
N TRP A 410 3.81 0.27 32.88
CA TRP A 410 5.09 0.82 32.42
C TRP A 410 6.22 -0.22 32.47
N GLU A 411 6.27 -1.07 33.51
CA GLU A 411 7.24 -2.18 33.59
C GLU A 411 7.05 -3.24 32.49
N GLU A 412 5.82 -3.54 32.09
CA GLU A 412 5.51 -4.46 31.00
C GLU A 412 5.93 -3.86 29.65
N ILE A 413 5.67 -2.56 29.38
CA ILE A 413 6.17 -1.87 28.19
C ILE A 413 7.69 -1.92 28.13
N GLN A 414 8.38 -1.57 29.24
CA GLN A 414 9.84 -1.69 29.33
C GLN A 414 10.32 -3.13 29.10
N ARG A 415 9.52 -4.15 29.41
CA ARG A 415 9.86 -5.57 29.18
C ARG A 415 9.80 -5.92 27.70
N THR A 416 8.69 -5.60 27.03
CA THR A 416 8.54 -5.78 25.57
C THR A 416 9.65 -5.03 24.80
N LEU A 417 9.93 -3.78 25.16
CA LEU A 417 10.95 -2.97 24.48
C LEU A 417 12.39 -3.43 24.73
N ARG A 418 12.65 -4.29 25.73
CA ARG A 418 13.98 -4.90 25.93
C ARG A 418 14.28 -6.02 24.93
N GLU A 419 13.27 -6.53 24.23
CA GLU A 419 13.45 -7.51 23.14
C GLU A 419 13.79 -6.81 21.80
N ASN A 420 13.44 -5.52 21.67
CA ASN A 420 13.75 -4.68 20.50
C ASN A 420 15.17 -4.08 20.55
N GLN A 421 15.75 -3.81 19.37
CA GLN A 421 16.92 -2.95 19.22
C GLN A 421 16.58 -1.50 19.63
N PRO A 422 17.54 -0.68 20.10
CA PRO A 422 17.28 0.69 20.56
C PRO A 422 16.50 1.55 19.56
N ASP A 423 16.91 1.55 18.29
CA ASP A 423 16.25 2.26 17.18
C ASP A 423 14.87 1.71 16.80
N GLU A 424 14.51 0.53 17.33
CA GLU A 424 13.19 -0.09 17.22
C GLU A 424 12.34 0.09 18.49
N ARG A 425 12.82 0.83 19.51
CA ARG A 425 12.05 1.21 20.70
C ARG A 425 11.19 2.45 20.48
N SER A 426 10.39 2.41 19.42
CA SER A 426 9.39 3.44 19.15
C SER A 426 8.02 3.07 19.71
N ALA A 427 7.09 4.01 19.63
CA ALA A 427 5.66 3.75 19.80
C ALA A 427 4.84 4.55 18.80
N LEU A 428 3.69 4.02 18.40
CA LEU A 428 2.67 4.76 17.65
C LEU A 428 1.38 4.80 18.46
N VAL A 429 0.92 6.01 18.82
CA VAL A 429 -0.31 6.24 19.59
C VAL A 429 -1.43 6.69 18.66
N PHE A 430 -2.51 5.91 18.58
CA PHE A 430 -3.74 6.32 17.87
C PHE A 430 -4.77 6.97 18.82
N ILE A 431 -5.31 8.13 18.43
CA ILE A 431 -6.39 8.83 19.14
C ILE A 431 -7.59 8.96 18.20
N HIS A 432 -8.68 8.29 18.54
CA HIS A 432 -9.84 8.15 17.64
C HIS A 432 -10.75 9.38 17.55
N GLY A 433 -11.55 9.45 16.49
CA GLY A 433 -12.58 10.46 16.27
C GLY A 433 -13.89 10.26 17.04
N PHE A 434 -14.91 11.03 16.64
CA PHE A 434 -16.29 10.94 17.14
C PHE A 434 -16.98 9.62 16.74
N ASN A 435 -17.94 9.15 17.55
CA ASN A 435 -18.74 7.94 17.29
C ASN A 435 -17.92 6.64 17.10
N VAL A 436 -16.97 6.41 18.01
CA VAL A 436 -16.10 5.22 18.03
C VAL A 436 -16.26 4.53 19.41
N SER A 437 -16.52 3.22 19.43
CA SER A 437 -16.50 2.43 20.68
C SER A 437 -15.07 2.05 21.09
N PHE A 438 -14.90 1.45 22.26
CA PHE A 438 -13.59 0.91 22.66
C PHE A 438 -13.10 -0.19 21.69
N GLU A 439 -14.00 -1.06 21.24
CA GLU A 439 -13.67 -2.10 20.26
C GLU A 439 -13.31 -1.48 18.90
N ASP A 440 -14.11 -0.55 18.37
CA ASP A 440 -13.81 0.12 17.10
C ASP A 440 -12.44 0.83 17.12
N ALA A 441 -12.07 1.42 18.27
CA ALA A 441 -10.77 2.05 18.48
C ALA A 441 -9.62 1.03 18.45
N ALA A 442 -9.77 -0.11 19.14
CA ALA A 442 -8.80 -1.21 19.11
C ALA A 442 -8.66 -1.79 17.69
N LEU A 443 -9.77 -2.06 17.01
CA LEU A 443 -9.77 -2.57 15.63
C LEU A 443 -9.05 -1.59 14.68
N ARG A 444 -9.27 -0.27 14.82
CA ARG A 444 -8.58 0.74 14.01
C ARG A 444 -7.09 0.83 14.34
N ALA A 445 -6.72 0.74 15.63
CA ALA A 445 -5.33 0.77 16.05
C ALA A 445 -4.54 -0.43 15.53
N ALA A 446 -5.11 -1.64 15.57
CA ALA A 446 -4.48 -2.83 14.97
C ALA A 446 -4.32 -2.70 13.45
N GLN A 447 -5.35 -2.19 12.75
CA GLN A 447 -5.27 -1.94 11.31
C GLN A 447 -4.12 -0.97 10.97
N ILE A 448 -4.03 0.16 11.67
CA ILE A 448 -2.97 1.16 11.50
C ILE A 448 -1.58 0.56 11.81
N GLY A 449 -1.47 -0.20 12.90
CA GLY A 449 -0.21 -0.82 13.32
C GLY A 449 0.32 -1.88 12.34
N VAL A 450 -0.58 -2.66 11.75
CA VAL A 450 -0.28 -3.63 10.67
C VAL A 450 0.08 -2.92 9.37
N ASP A 451 -0.74 -1.95 8.93
CA ASP A 451 -0.57 -1.26 7.65
C ASP A 451 0.71 -0.40 7.59
N LEU A 452 1.07 0.24 8.71
CA LEU A 452 2.28 1.04 8.85
C LEU A 452 3.51 0.24 9.32
N GLN A 453 3.37 -1.08 9.53
CA GLN A 453 4.45 -1.99 9.97
C GLN A 453 5.21 -1.47 11.21
N VAL A 454 4.45 -1.07 12.24
CA VAL A 454 5.01 -0.53 13.50
C VAL A 454 5.91 -1.58 14.16
N ARG A 455 7.20 -1.24 14.31
CA ARG A 455 8.23 -2.14 14.89
C ARG A 455 8.28 -2.12 16.41
N GLY A 456 8.02 -0.95 16.99
CA GLY A 456 7.84 -0.76 18.43
C GLY A 456 6.43 -1.10 18.88
N ILE A 457 5.94 -0.46 19.96
CA ILE A 457 4.57 -0.74 20.43
C ILE A 457 3.51 0.04 19.63
N MET A 458 2.41 -0.63 19.29
CA MET A 458 1.18 0.05 18.85
C MET A 458 0.29 0.29 20.07
N ALA A 459 -0.10 1.54 20.28
CA ALA A 459 -0.91 1.98 21.41
C ALA A 459 -2.14 2.78 20.93
N PHE A 460 -3.20 2.85 21.73
CA PHE A 460 -4.32 3.76 21.47
C PHE A 460 -4.90 4.40 22.72
N TYR A 461 -5.31 5.65 22.59
CA TYR A 461 -6.14 6.33 23.58
C TYR A 461 -7.62 6.19 23.20
N SER A 462 -8.44 5.68 24.12
CA SER A 462 -9.88 5.59 23.91
C SER A 462 -10.65 6.54 24.82
N TRP A 463 -11.20 7.62 24.27
CA TRP A 463 -12.03 8.57 25.01
C TRP A 463 -13.53 8.18 24.92
N PRO A 464 -14.36 8.46 25.94
CA PRO A 464 -15.74 7.97 26.05
C PRO A 464 -16.76 8.62 25.08
N SER A 465 -16.54 8.53 23.77
CA SER A 465 -17.52 9.00 22.76
C SER A 465 -18.84 8.22 22.85
N ARG A 466 -19.95 8.97 22.83
CA ARG A 466 -21.34 8.52 23.05
C ARG A 466 -22.00 8.08 21.76
N GLY A 467 -21.54 8.59 20.62
CA GLY A 467 -21.76 7.97 19.31
C GLY A 467 -23.22 7.82 18.89
N LYS A 468 -23.91 8.95 18.84
CA LYS A 468 -25.17 9.18 18.13
C LYS A 468 -25.08 10.57 17.51
N LEU A 469 -25.53 10.75 16.26
CA LEU A 469 -25.48 12.04 15.55
C LEU A 469 -26.11 13.18 16.37
N ALA A 470 -27.30 12.95 16.93
CA ALA A 470 -28.00 13.89 17.83
C ALA A 470 -27.37 14.06 19.23
N SER A 471 -26.12 13.62 19.43
CA SER A 471 -25.36 13.78 20.68
C SER A 471 -24.00 14.44 20.47
N TYR A 472 -23.74 15.00 19.28
CA TYR A 472 -22.45 15.60 18.93
C TYR A 472 -21.94 16.65 19.96
N PRO A 473 -22.71 17.68 20.40
CA PRO A 473 -22.23 18.64 21.41
C PRO A 473 -21.94 18.00 22.79
N ALA A 474 -22.56 16.85 23.07
CA ALA A 474 -22.32 16.09 24.29
C ALA A 474 -21.06 15.22 24.20
N ASP A 475 -20.52 14.99 22.99
CA ASP A 475 -19.22 14.36 22.75
C ASP A 475 -18.09 15.39 22.67
N GLU A 476 -18.35 16.59 22.15
CA GLU A 476 -17.49 17.78 22.25
C GLU A 476 -17.14 18.07 23.73
N ALA A 477 -18.15 18.23 24.59
CA ALA A 477 -17.98 18.34 26.04
C ALA A 477 -17.43 17.05 26.72
N THR A 478 -17.21 15.96 25.98
CA THR A 478 -16.59 14.71 26.47
C THR A 478 -15.12 14.60 26.09
N ILE A 479 -14.71 15.04 24.89
CA ILE A 479 -13.30 15.12 24.52
C ILE A 479 -12.57 16.21 25.34
N GLU A 480 -13.22 17.35 25.61
CA GLU A 480 -12.74 18.39 26.54
C GLU A 480 -12.48 17.81 27.95
N ALA A 481 -13.46 17.07 28.48
CA ALA A 481 -13.33 16.37 29.76
C ALA A 481 -12.31 15.20 29.71
N SER A 482 -11.76 14.89 28.54
CA SER A 482 -10.74 13.87 28.34
C SER A 482 -9.32 14.42 28.17
N GLU A 483 -9.15 15.71 27.86
CA GLU A 483 -7.86 16.39 27.63
C GLU A 483 -6.82 16.07 28.71
N ARG A 484 -7.21 16.18 29.99
CA ARG A 484 -6.29 15.99 31.11
C ARG A 484 -5.69 14.59 31.13
N TYR A 485 -6.50 13.58 30.79
CA TYR A 485 -6.09 12.18 30.79
C TYR A 485 -5.29 11.81 29.52
N ILE A 486 -5.56 12.48 28.39
CA ILE A 486 -4.74 12.37 27.18
C ILE A 486 -3.34 12.94 27.47
N ALA A 487 -3.27 14.10 28.11
CA ALA A 487 -2.00 14.71 28.55
C ALA A 487 -1.25 13.81 29.55
N GLU A 488 -1.95 13.34 30.59
CA GLU A 488 -1.43 12.43 31.63
C GLU A 488 -0.89 11.12 31.02
N PHE A 489 -1.64 10.50 30.09
CA PHE A 489 -1.18 9.31 29.37
C PHE A 489 0.06 9.57 28.50
N LEU A 490 0.06 10.61 27.65
CA LEU A 490 1.18 10.90 26.76
C LEU A 490 2.44 11.32 27.53
N LEU A 491 2.28 12.06 28.64
CA LEU A 491 3.35 12.45 29.53
C LEU A 491 3.96 11.24 30.25
N ASN A 492 3.13 10.37 30.84
CA ASN A 492 3.59 9.15 31.48
C ASN A 492 4.21 8.16 30.47
N LEU A 493 3.66 8.07 29.26
CA LEU A 493 4.25 7.28 28.18
C LEU A 493 5.64 7.82 27.80
N ALA A 494 5.85 9.13 27.73
CA ALA A 494 7.17 9.71 27.48
C ALA A 494 8.15 9.49 28.64
N GLN A 495 7.72 9.67 29.89
CA GLN A 495 8.61 9.68 31.06
C GLN A 495 8.87 8.30 31.69
N ARG A 496 7.94 7.34 31.57
CA ARG A 496 7.93 6.11 32.39
C ARG A 496 8.14 4.81 31.61
N SER A 497 7.97 4.83 30.28
CA SER A 497 7.96 3.63 29.42
C SER A 497 9.33 3.11 28.95
N GLY A 498 10.35 3.97 28.89
CA GLY A 498 11.62 3.66 28.21
C GLY A 498 11.54 3.66 26.67
N ILE A 499 10.49 4.23 26.07
CA ILE A 499 10.38 4.45 24.61
C ILE A 499 11.35 5.56 24.19
N GLU A 500 12.13 5.32 23.14
CA GLU A 500 13.10 6.29 22.59
C GLU A 500 12.43 7.29 21.60
N LYS A 501 11.28 6.92 20.99
CA LYS A 501 10.50 7.84 20.14
C LYS A 501 8.99 7.52 20.10
N ILE A 502 8.15 8.48 20.50
CA ILE A 502 6.68 8.35 20.48
C ILE A 502 6.11 9.14 19.30
N HIS A 503 5.44 8.46 18.37
CA HIS A 503 4.69 9.03 17.27
C HIS A 503 3.18 9.02 17.59
N ILE A 504 2.39 9.94 17.03
CA ILE A 504 0.96 10.11 17.34
C ILE A 504 0.14 10.30 16.07
N ILE A 505 -0.98 9.57 15.92
CA ILE A 505 -2.01 9.82 14.92
C ILE A 505 -3.30 10.22 15.65
N ALA A 506 -3.84 11.41 15.39
CA ALA A 506 -5.14 11.84 15.87
C ALA A 506 -6.12 12.03 14.72
N HIS A 507 -7.34 11.50 14.87
CA HIS A 507 -8.38 11.53 13.84
C HIS A 507 -9.59 12.37 14.25
N SER A 508 -10.10 13.21 13.34
CA SER A 508 -11.35 13.96 13.54
C SER A 508 -11.36 14.70 14.89
N MET A 509 -12.41 14.55 15.70
CA MET A 509 -12.57 15.17 17.01
C MET A 509 -11.47 14.81 18.02
N GLY A 510 -10.75 13.70 17.83
CA GLY A 510 -9.59 13.34 18.65
C GLY A 510 -8.48 14.39 18.63
N ASN A 511 -8.39 15.19 17.54
CA ASN A 511 -7.46 16.31 17.43
C ASN A 511 -7.77 17.45 18.42
N ARG A 512 -9.01 17.64 18.88
CA ARG A 512 -9.33 18.62 19.94
C ARG A 512 -8.65 18.25 21.25
N GLY A 513 -8.80 16.99 21.63
CA GLY A 513 -8.20 16.42 22.83
C GLY A 513 -6.67 16.43 22.76
N LEU A 514 -6.09 16.08 21.60
CA LEU A 514 -4.64 16.14 21.40
C LEU A 514 -4.10 17.57 21.47
N LEU A 515 -4.70 18.54 20.77
CA LEU A 515 -4.22 19.93 20.73
C LEU A 515 -4.15 20.54 22.14
N ARG A 516 -5.25 20.41 22.91
CA ARG A 516 -5.31 20.88 24.29
C ARG A 516 -4.41 20.05 25.20
N ALA A 517 -4.26 18.73 24.99
CA ALA A 517 -3.29 17.93 25.74
C ALA A 517 -1.84 18.38 25.50
N MET A 518 -1.45 18.70 24.27
CA MET A 518 -0.11 19.22 23.96
C MET A 518 0.15 20.59 24.59
N GLN A 519 -0.84 21.49 24.59
CA GLN A 519 -0.73 22.75 25.33
C GLN A 519 -0.47 22.51 26.83
N ARG A 520 -1.16 21.54 27.43
CA ARG A 520 -1.00 21.17 28.85
C ARG A 520 0.35 20.49 29.13
N ILE A 521 0.89 19.71 28.19
CA ILE A 521 2.22 19.11 28.29
C ILE A 521 3.29 20.20 28.20
N LEU A 522 3.19 21.13 27.23
CA LEU A 522 4.17 22.21 27.07
C LEU A 522 4.26 23.08 28.35
N ALA A 523 3.12 23.39 28.97
CA ALA A 523 3.06 24.14 30.21
C ALA A 523 3.72 23.42 31.41
N GLN A 524 3.83 22.09 31.39
CA GLN A 524 4.52 21.30 32.43
C GLN A 524 6.00 21.06 32.09
N VAL A 525 6.33 20.86 30.82
CA VAL A 525 7.69 20.67 30.30
C VAL A 525 8.60 21.86 30.63
N GLN A 526 8.06 23.08 30.59
CA GLN A 526 8.78 24.31 30.94
C GLN A 526 9.27 24.37 32.40
N GLU A 527 8.79 23.49 33.30
CA GLU A 527 9.25 23.41 34.70
C GLU A 527 10.45 22.45 34.91
N GLY A 528 11.03 21.89 33.85
CA GLY A 528 12.42 21.37 33.90
C GLY A 528 12.75 20.03 33.23
N ASN A 529 11.84 19.43 32.45
CA ASN A 529 12.09 18.17 31.73
C ASN A 529 11.81 18.33 30.23
N GLU A 530 12.85 18.27 29.39
CA GLU A 530 12.69 18.25 27.93
C GLU A 530 11.95 16.98 27.48
N ILE A 531 10.91 17.15 26.65
CA ILE A 531 10.15 16.06 26.03
C ILE A 531 9.94 16.40 24.56
N SER A 532 10.28 15.46 23.68
CA SER A 532 10.02 15.55 22.25
C SER A 532 9.35 14.26 21.74
N PHE A 533 8.17 14.41 21.16
CA PHE A 533 7.49 13.40 20.36
C PHE A 533 8.14 13.35 18.96
N GLY A 534 8.04 12.22 18.28
CA GLY A 534 8.56 12.06 16.92
C GLY A 534 7.66 12.73 15.88
N GLN A 535 6.89 11.92 15.16
CA GLN A 535 5.97 12.38 14.13
C GLN A 535 4.55 12.51 14.69
N ILE A 536 3.90 13.65 14.47
CA ILE A 536 2.48 13.86 14.76
C ILE A 536 1.70 13.99 13.45
N PHE A 537 0.65 13.18 13.31
CA PHE A 537 -0.22 13.17 12.14
C PHE A 537 -1.64 13.59 12.54
N LEU A 538 -2.09 14.72 12.01
CA LEU A 538 -3.38 15.33 12.32
C LEU A 538 -4.34 15.04 11.15
N ALA A 539 -5.14 13.97 11.26
CA ALA A 539 -5.98 13.48 10.18
C ALA A 539 -7.41 14.07 10.25
N ALA A 540 -7.73 14.92 9.27
CA ALA A 540 -8.95 15.75 9.19
C ALA A 540 -9.38 16.35 10.54
N PRO A 541 -8.61 17.29 11.12
CA PRO A 541 -8.93 17.84 12.43
C PRO A 541 -10.28 18.56 12.47
N ASP A 542 -11.21 17.99 13.21
CA ASP A 542 -12.44 18.66 13.65
C ASP A 542 -12.05 19.58 14.80
N VAL A 543 -11.39 20.69 14.47
CA VAL A 543 -10.93 21.74 15.38
C VAL A 543 -11.27 23.08 14.75
N ASP A 544 -11.59 24.07 15.56
CA ASP A 544 -11.84 25.43 15.12
C ASP A 544 -10.53 26.10 14.63
N PRO A 545 -10.51 26.80 13.47
CA PRO A 545 -9.29 27.41 12.93
C PRO A 545 -8.57 28.35 13.90
N ASP A 546 -9.30 29.28 14.53
CA ASP A 546 -8.69 30.31 15.39
C ASP A 546 -8.03 29.66 16.63
N ILE A 547 -8.71 28.66 17.22
CA ILE A 547 -8.20 27.85 18.35
C ILE A 547 -7.01 26.99 17.92
N PHE A 548 -6.97 26.53 16.67
CA PHE A 548 -5.84 25.75 16.16
C PHE A 548 -4.62 26.66 15.94
N GLU A 549 -4.79 27.83 15.32
CA GLU A 549 -3.71 28.79 15.09
C GLU A 549 -3.12 29.33 16.41
N GLU A 550 -3.96 29.60 17.42
CA GLU A 550 -3.51 30.01 18.77
C GLU A 550 -2.62 28.94 19.44
N LEU A 551 -2.93 27.66 19.26
CA LEU A 551 -2.37 26.57 20.09
C LEU A 551 -1.38 25.66 19.35
N ALA A 552 -1.32 25.73 18.02
CA ALA A 552 -0.44 24.91 17.18
C ALA A 552 1.06 25.08 17.50
N GLN A 553 1.44 26.19 18.13
CA GLN A 553 2.78 26.42 18.67
C GLN A 553 3.21 25.30 19.66
N ALA A 554 2.27 24.63 20.33
CA ALA A 554 2.55 23.46 21.17
C ALA A 554 3.14 22.29 20.38
N TYR A 555 2.65 22.03 19.16
CA TYR A 555 3.18 20.98 18.30
C TYR A 555 4.62 21.28 17.84
N GLN A 556 4.92 22.53 17.48
CA GLN A 556 6.27 22.93 17.06
C GLN A 556 7.33 22.78 18.18
N ASN A 557 6.94 22.98 19.44
CA ASN A 557 7.86 22.86 20.58
C ASN A 557 8.01 21.42 21.09
N LEU A 558 6.98 20.58 20.89
CA LEU A 558 6.94 19.23 21.45
C LEU A 558 7.16 18.11 20.42
N ALA A 559 7.35 18.39 19.13
CA ALA A 559 7.49 17.33 18.11
C ALA A 559 8.58 17.59 17.07
N GLU A 560 9.24 16.53 16.62
CA GLU A 560 10.21 16.61 15.50
C GLU A 560 9.57 17.09 14.20
N ARG A 561 8.31 16.70 13.95
CA ARG A 561 7.50 17.14 12.80
C ARG A 561 6.02 16.89 13.04
N THR A 562 5.19 17.82 12.56
CA THR A 562 3.73 17.66 12.53
C THR A 562 3.23 17.80 11.10
N THR A 563 2.43 16.83 10.63
CA THR A 563 1.76 16.86 9.32
C THR A 563 0.26 16.91 9.49
N LEU A 564 -0.39 17.85 8.81
CA LEU A 564 -1.83 18.11 8.81
C LEU A 564 -2.44 17.61 7.51
N TYR A 565 -3.28 16.57 7.57
CA TYR A 565 -3.97 16.01 6.41
C TYR A 565 -5.41 16.52 6.33
N ILE A 566 -5.76 17.20 5.24
CA ILE A 566 -7.07 17.84 5.01
C ILE A 566 -7.79 17.26 3.78
N SER A 567 -9.12 17.34 3.74
CA SER A 567 -9.94 16.85 2.62
C SER A 567 -10.74 17.96 1.93
N ALA A 568 -10.72 17.92 0.60
CA ALA A 568 -11.57 18.76 -0.25
C ALA A 568 -12.98 18.17 -0.52
N LYS A 569 -13.24 16.90 -0.20
CA LYS A 569 -14.56 16.25 -0.40
C LYS A 569 -15.52 16.48 0.76
N ASP A 570 -15.00 16.50 1.98
CA ASP A 570 -15.76 16.57 3.23
C ASP A 570 -16.60 17.87 3.34
N ARG A 571 -16.26 18.88 2.50
CA ARG A 571 -17.07 20.07 2.18
C ARG A 571 -18.55 19.77 1.91
N ALA A 572 -18.87 18.60 1.34
CA ALA A 572 -20.27 18.19 1.12
C ALA A 572 -21.04 17.94 2.43
N LEU A 573 -20.37 17.43 3.48
CA LEU A 573 -20.97 17.27 4.80
C LEU A 573 -21.14 18.62 5.52
N ALA A 574 -20.17 19.54 5.37
CA ALA A 574 -20.29 20.90 5.90
C ALA A 574 -21.54 21.63 5.34
N THR A 575 -21.88 21.42 4.07
CA THR A 575 -23.12 21.95 3.46
C THR A 575 -24.40 21.19 3.83
N SER A 576 -24.33 20.10 4.61
CA SER A 576 -25.51 19.27 4.95
C SER A 576 -26.25 19.68 6.23
N GLY A 577 -25.78 20.71 6.95
CA GLY A 577 -26.56 21.42 7.97
C GLY A 577 -26.88 20.65 9.26
N ILE A 578 -26.10 19.64 9.63
CA ILE A 578 -26.32 18.82 10.84
C ILE A 578 -25.18 18.94 11.88
N ILE A 579 -23.97 19.41 11.49
CA ILE A 579 -22.82 19.54 12.40
C ILE A 579 -22.04 20.84 12.08
N HIS A 580 -22.17 21.84 12.98
CA HIS A 580 -21.54 23.18 12.97
C HIS A 580 -21.98 24.18 11.89
N ASP A 581 -22.18 25.44 12.31
CA ASP A 581 -22.34 26.63 11.46
C ASP A 581 -20.98 27.30 11.12
N HIS A 582 -19.86 26.65 11.46
CA HIS A 582 -18.51 27.23 11.47
C HIS A 582 -17.45 26.28 10.83
N PRO A 583 -16.39 26.83 10.21
CA PRO A 583 -15.35 26.04 9.54
C PRO A 583 -14.53 25.18 10.52
N ARG A 584 -13.82 24.19 9.97
CA ARG A 584 -12.90 23.31 10.72
C ARG A 584 -11.62 23.07 9.93
N VAL A 585 -10.50 22.97 10.64
CA VAL A 585 -9.13 22.83 10.10
C VAL A 585 -8.97 21.67 9.10
N GLY A 586 -9.69 20.57 9.29
CA GLY A 586 -9.65 19.41 8.39
C GLY A 586 -10.37 19.58 7.04
N PHE A 587 -11.13 20.67 6.84
CA PHE A 587 -12.03 20.88 5.71
C PHE A 587 -11.64 22.11 4.87
N PHE A 588 -12.20 22.20 3.66
CA PHE A 588 -11.86 23.22 2.67
C PHE A 588 -13.11 23.86 2.04
N PRO A 589 -13.14 25.19 1.76
CA PRO A 589 -12.23 26.27 2.16
C PRO A 589 -12.75 27.06 3.39
N PRO A 590 -11.95 27.96 4.01
CA PRO A 590 -10.53 28.24 3.74
C PRO A 590 -9.62 27.09 4.18
N ILE A 591 -8.33 27.15 3.81
CA ILE A 591 -7.30 26.27 4.36
C ILE A 591 -6.71 26.96 5.60
N THR A 592 -6.59 26.22 6.70
CA THR A 592 -5.70 26.61 7.80
C THR A 592 -4.29 26.12 7.47
N VAL A 593 -3.35 27.05 7.23
CA VAL A 593 -1.91 26.76 7.11
C VAL A 593 -1.20 27.45 8.25
N VAL A 594 -0.49 26.69 9.08
CA VAL A 594 0.32 27.21 10.18
C VAL A 594 1.79 26.94 9.90
N ASP A 595 2.65 27.93 10.09
CA ASP A 595 4.09 27.76 9.96
C ASP A 595 4.59 26.65 10.90
N GLY A 596 5.57 25.87 10.44
CA GLY A 596 6.07 24.69 11.16
C GLY A 596 5.14 23.46 11.14
N ILE A 597 3.98 23.51 10.48
CA ILE A 597 3.10 22.34 10.26
C ILE A 597 2.96 22.05 8.76
N ASP A 598 3.33 20.83 8.37
CA ASP A 598 3.26 20.38 6.98
C ASP A 598 1.80 20.15 6.57
N THR A 599 1.16 21.14 5.94
CA THR A 599 -0.24 21.03 5.49
C THR A 599 -0.34 20.30 4.15
N VAL A 600 -1.12 19.21 4.11
CA VAL A 600 -1.24 18.28 2.98
C VAL A 600 -2.73 18.06 2.63
N GLU A 601 -3.16 18.56 1.48
CA GLU A 601 -4.44 18.27 0.85
C GLU A 601 -4.43 16.83 0.29
N VAL A 602 -5.41 16.02 0.70
CA VAL A 602 -5.53 14.63 0.29
C VAL A 602 -6.70 14.48 -0.69
N SER A 603 -6.48 15.00 -1.90
CA SER A 603 -7.48 15.23 -2.94
C SER A 603 -8.11 13.94 -3.52
N ASN A 604 -8.90 13.22 -2.74
CA ASN A 604 -9.99 12.29 -3.11
C ASN A 604 -10.43 11.39 -1.94
N ILE A 605 -9.69 11.34 -0.82
CA ILE A 605 -10.10 10.57 0.36
C ILE A 605 -11.22 11.31 1.08
N ASP A 606 -12.28 10.61 1.45
CA ASP A 606 -13.18 11.06 2.51
C ASP A 606 -12.53 10.68 3.84
N LEU A 607 -11.97 11.68 4.54
CA LEU A 607 -11.22 11.44 5.77
C LEU A 607 -12.15 11.18 6.96
N THR A 608 -13.45 11.50 6.85
CA THR A 608 -14.45 11.10 7.84
C THR A 608 -14.77 9.60 7.74
N LEU A 609 -14.80 9.06 6.52
CA LEU A 609 -15.13 7.67 6.20
C LEU A 609 -13.94 6.70 6.22
N LEU A 610 -12.96 6.97 7.08
CA LEU A 610 -11.81 6.10 7.44
C LEU A 610 -12.22 4.72 8.04
N GLY A 611 -13.51 4.37 8.01
CA GLY A 611 -14.06 3.06 8.37
C GLY A 611 -14.73 2.28 7.22
N HIS A 612 -14.90 2.83 6.01
CA HIS A 612 -15.71 2.22 4.95
C HIS A 612 -15.03 2.17 3.56
N GLY A 613 -14.03 1.31 3.41
CA GLY A 613 -13.92 0.46 2.21
C GLY A 613 -13.30 1.05 0.93
N TYR A 614 -12.61 2.19 0.97
CA TYR A 614 -11.84 2.71 -0.17
C TYR A 614 -10.34 2.40 -0.06
N PHE A 615 -10.00 1.16 -0.39
CA PHE A 615 -8.66 0.55 -0.26
C PHE A 615 -7.55 1.21 -1.11
N ALA A 616 -7.90 1.93 -2.18
CA ALA A 616 -6.93 2.51 -3.11
C ALA A 616 -6.38 3.84 -2.59
N ASP A 617 -7.24 4.86 -2.44
CA ASP A 617 -6.80 6.21 -2.09
C ASP A 617 -6.17 6.28 -0.67
N ALA A 618 -6.58 5.40 0.26
CA ALA A 618 -5.96 5.30 1.59
C ALA A 618 -4.48 4.85 1.58
N ARG A 619 -4.03 4.18 0.50
CA ARG A 619 -2.66 3.64 0.41
C ARG A 619 -1.61 4.74 0.36
N ASP A 620 -1.86 5.81 -0.38
CA ASP A 620 -0.86 6.86 -0.59
C ASP A 620 -0.65 7.68 0.70
N LEU A 621 -1.73 7.89 1.48
CA LEU A 621 -1.68 8.48 2.81
C LEU A 621 -0.89 7.62 3.81
N LEU A 622 -1.16 6.31 3.85
CA LEU A 622 -0.43 5.37 4.71
C LEU A 622 1.04 5.25 4.28
N GLN A 623 1.34 5.34 2.98
CA GLN A 623 2.71 5.35 2.48
C GLN A 623 3.47 6.62 2.89
N ASP A 624 2.84 7.80 2.83
CA ASP A 624 3.41 9.07 3.31
C ASP A 624 3.69 9.01 4.83
N MET A 625 2.73 8.52 5.62
CA MET A 625 2.91 8.28 7.07
C MET A 625 4.09 7.32 7.34
N HIS A 626 4.16 6.17 6.64
CA HIS A 626 5.25 5.20 6.79
C HIS A 626 6.62 5.79 6.42
N GLN A 627 6.69 6.61 5.37
CA GLN A 627 7.94 7.31 5.01
C GLN A 627 8.36 8.30 6.12
N LEU A 628 7.42 9.07 6.66
CA LEU A 628 7.69 10.00 7.77
C LEU A 628 8.11 9.29 9.06
N LEU A 629 7.47 8.17 9.41
CA LEU A 629 7.82 7.36 10.59
C LEU A 629 9.29 6.88 10.56
N ILE A 630 9.82 6.54 9.38
CA ILE A 630 11.18 5.99 9.24
C ILE A 630 12.22 7.09 8.94
N HIS A 631 11.86 8.13 8.19
CA HIS A 631 12.84 9.06 7.60
C HIS A 631 12.68 10.54 7.97
N ASN A 632 11.58 10.97 8.61
CA ASN A 632 11.31 12.38 8.97
C ASN A 632 11.54 13.38 7.80
N THR A 633 11.22 12.97 6.56
CA THR A 633 11.50 13.74 5.34
C THR A 633 10.68 15.01 5.25
N SER A 634 11.32 16.12 4.85
CA SER A 634 10.60 17.37 4.60
C SER A 634 9.65 17.22 3.40
N PRO A 635 8.55 17.98 3.32
CA PRO A 635 7.60 17.86 2.21
C PRO A 635 8.21 17.96 0.81
N GLU A 636 9.26 18.77 0.64
CA GLU A 636 10.04 18.92 -0.60
C GLU A 636 10.70 17.61 -1.06
N GLN A 637 11.03 16.73 -0.10
CA GLN A 637 11.73 15.46 -0.33
C GLN A 637 10.76 14.28 -0.47
N ARG A 638 9.48 14.45 -0.09
CA ARG A 638 8.45 13.41 -0.23
C ARG A 638 7.98 13.35 -1.68
N PHE A 639 8.48 12.37 -2.44
CA PHE A 639 8.22 12.21 -3.89
C PHE A 639 6.72 12.22 -4.30
N ALA A 640 5.82 11.78 -3.41
CA ALA A 640 4.38 11.79 -3.62
C ALA A 640 3.73 13.17 -3.46
N LEU A 641 4.43 14.18 -2.92
CA LEU A 641 3.87 15.50 -2.67
C LEU A 641 4.16 16.48 -3.81
N ARG A 642 3.21 17.40 -4.02
CA ARG A 642 3.36 18.56 -4.91
C ARG A 642 2.94 19.84 -4.19
N LYS A 643 3.79 20.87 -4.24
CA LYS A 643 3.48 22.19 -3.67
C LYS A 643 2.36 22.87 -4.47
N LYS A 644 1.37 23.40 -3.76
CA LYS A 644 0.28 24.25 -4.25
C LYS A 644 0.30 25.56 -3.47
N GLN A 645 -0.10 26.64 -4.12
CA GLN A 645 -0.23 27.95 -3.50
C GLN A 645 -1.64 28.49 -3.77
N GLU A 646 -2.33 28.95 -2.73
CA GLU A 646 -3.69 29.46 -2.80
C GLU A 646 -3.84 30.60 -1.77
N ASN A 647 -4.43 31.72 -2.17
CA ASN A 647 -4.55 32.95 -1.34
C ASN A 647 -3.24 33.43 -0.67
N GLY A 648 -2.09 33.11 -1.26
CA GLY A 648 -0.74 33.45 -0.75
C GLY A 648 -0.11 32.35 0.12
N GLN A 649 -0.91 31.53 0.80
CA GLN A 649 -0.45 30.39 1.61
C GLN A 649 0.09 29.25 0.74
N ASN A 650 1.06 28.49 1.28
CA ASN A 650 1.67 27.34 0.64
C ASN A 650 1.30 26.04 1.36
N PHE A 651 0.95 25.01 0.62
CA PHE A 651 0.64 23.67 1.14
C PHE A 651 0.95 22.61 0.08
N TRP A 652 0.64 21.35 0.35
CA TRP A 652 1.01 20.21 -0.48
C TRP A 652 -0.20 19.40 -0.92
N ILE A 653 -0.11 18.66 -2.02
CA ILE A 653 -1.11 17.66 -2.46
C ILE A 653 -0.44 16.30 -2.65
N ILE A 654 -1.08 15.22 -2.20
CA ILE A 654 -0.70 13.83 -2.54
C ILE A 654 -1.05 13.52 -4.01
N ARG A 655 -0.04 13.05 -4.76
CA ARG A 655 -0.07 12.80 -6.19
C ARG A 655 -0.46 11.35 -6.54
N ARG A 656 -1.37 11.22 -7.51
CA ARG A 656 -1.63 9.98 -8.29
C ARG A 656 -0.62 9.80 -9.43
#